data_AF-S2D388-F1
#
_entry.id   AF-S2D388-F1
#
_cell.length_a   1.000
_cell.length_b   1.000
_cell.length_c   1.000
_cell.angle_alpha   90.00
_cell.angle_beta   90.00
_cell.angle_gamma   90.00
#
_symmetry.space_group_name_H-M   'P 1'
#
loop_
_entity.id
_entity.type
_entity.pdbx_description
1 polymer ?
#
loop_
_entity_poly.entity_id
_entity_poly.type
_entity_poly.pdbx_seq_one_letter_code
_entity_poly.pdbx_strand_id
1 'polypeptide(L)'
;MAIYLKSCFLAFLCLYRSKSYGIRKKRIDRQKLGESLSYYPKSRWNPLSFIYSAVCNWLYPSDSCPAYVRLRALTALGSKYPRSLNAVHWLASLALTVRVTLDLIQENFFVASLRSTKVRTKGLAYSKHSLKDGSRYVCVPSYLKTKKPFLTVIFVLAIHLSGISQTKPVYIYGEIITDRPWEEISVTLHREYYGKLNSLGTNENFKIPVKETSFFHGTGPDTQLFYLELDLDKPAYLSLQDKRNNILDRYIILPGDSLYLQVDQMKMDRYYMGSHAKQFDVQHQIRQEVKRKNNLKPTGIVTYDKNTYLGDEKVLEEIKAAENHSPYKKFQITDFEDLSQYWKENLSQIDNQPPGLKILESYQGQIPDQLYRILEADILAGPYLSHYMRFHMHSGMFGKSPEMEKLYWKYIHELPELDISEEVKLSSADYQDMLVYHAKVASIYEEKEAFDILFERHSGELRNHLLINFFGLGFKHQKDIDFKLNKTLEHVTKPEHRVLLEELLLSNALGQELPELKMKSIDGETVALDEFKGKVLLLDFWFTGCQPCLMLYKTTLKPLKERLASIEDVEILSINVESSEERWKKSVSEGKYTSPEGHNFYIGKRTEHPFLKHYKVNGFPTLMVVDKDGKLYSFAGTPRDLDELERLLMEARNIN
;
A
#
# COMPACT_ATOMS: atom_id res chain seq x y z
N MET A 1 25.77 16.07 4.20
CA MET A 1 26.01 16.37 2.76
C MET A 1 25.61 17.79 2.36
N ALA A 2 24.40 18.26 2.70
CA ALA A 2 23.92 19.61 2.34
C ALA A 2 24.78 20.78 2.86
N ILE A 3 25.35 20.66 4.07
CA ILE A 3 26.26 21.66 4.65
C ILE A 3 27.55 21.80 3.81
N TYR A 4 28.10 20.67 3.35
CA TYR A 4 29.30 20.63 2.51
C TYR A 4 29.05 21.25 1.13
N LEU A 5 27.90 20.98 0.52
CA LEU A 5 27.48 21.60 -0.75
C LEU A 5 27.32 23.12 -0.61
N LYS A 6 26.78 23.60 0.52
CA LYS A 6 26.66 25.05 0.82
C LYS A 6 28.03 25.71 0.94
N SER A 7 28.98 25.06 1.62
CA SER A 7 30.36 25.55 1.77
C SER A 7 31.13 25.57 0.45
N CYS A 8 30.95 24.55 -0.40
CA CYS A 8 31.56 24.51 -1.74
C CYS A 8 30.97 25.59 -2.68
N PHE A 9 29.67 25.84 -2.61
CA PHE A 9 29.01 26.88 -3.39
C PHE A 9 29.42 28.30 -2.95
N LEU A 10 29.54 28.53 -1.64
CA LEU A 10 30.06 29.79 -1.08
C LEU A 10 31.53 30.02 -1.46
N ALA A 11 32.38 28.99 -1.39
CA ALA A 11 33.78 29.07 -1.83
C ALA A 11 33.89 29.40 -3.33
N PHE A 12 33.03 28.81 -4.16
CA PHE A 12 32.96 29.10 -5.60
C PHE A 12 32.51 30.55 -5.86
N LEU A 13 31.51 31.07 -5.14
CA LEU A 13 31.08 32.46 -5.24
C LEU A 13 32.16 33.45 -4.77
N CYS A 14 32.91 33.13 -3.72
CA CYS A 14 34.07 33.93 -3.28
C CYS A 14 35.17 33.99 -4.34
N LEU A 15 35.48 32.87 -4.99
CA LEU A 15 36.45 32.81 -6.09
C LEU A 15 35.96 33.56 -7.34
N TYR A 16 34.67 33.46 -7.66
CA TYR A 16 34.06 34.19 -8.77
C TYR A 16 34.04 35.70 -8.52
N ARG A 17 33.65 36.16 -7.32
CA ARG A 17 33.68 37.59 -6.92
C ARG A 17 35.09 38.18 -6.93
N SER A 18 36.12 37.39 -6.63
CA SER A 18 37.52 37.84 -6.67
C SER A 18 38.03 38.15 -8.08
N LYS A 19 37.40 37.60 -9.13
CA LYS A 19 37.70 37.90 -10.54
C LYS A 19 36.90 39.08 -11.09
N SER A 20 35.72 39.38 -10.52
CA SER A 20 34.82 40.42 -11.01
C SER A 20 35.17 41.83 -10.51
N TYR A 21 35.92 41.95 -9.41
CA TYR A 21 36.52 43.22 -8.98
C TYR A 21 38.04 43.13 -9.14
N GLY A 22 38.59 43.90 -10.07
CA GLY A 22 40.03 44.02 -10.28
C GLY A 22 40.75 44.63 -9.08
N ILE A 23 41.05 43.82 -8.06
CA ILE A 23 41.84 44.25 -6.90
C ILE A 23 43.32 44.25 -7.30
N ARG A 24 43.84 45.45 -7.63
CA ARG A 24 45.28 45.72 -7.67
C ARG A 24 45.85 45.52 -6.27
N LYS A 25 47.00 44.82 -6.19
CA LYS A 25 47.84 44.66 -4.98
C LYS A 25 47.97 45.99 -4.22
N LYS A 26 47.43 46.06 -3.01
CA LYS A 26 47.95 46.92 -1.94
C LYS A 26 48.22 46.06 -0.72
N ARG A 27 49.44 46.22 -0.18
CA ARG A 27 49.97 45.60 1.05
C ARG A 27 48.92 45.69 2.15
N ILE A 28 48.54 44.54 2.71
CA ILE A 28 47.90 44.47 4.02
C ILE A 28 49.03 44.46 5.06
N ASP A 29 48.98 45.46 5.94
CA ASP A 29 49.88 45.63 7.07
C ASP A 29 49.69 44.49 8.08
N ARG A 30 50.79 43.95 8.61
CA ARG A 30 50.84 42.66 9.31
C ARG A 30 50.56 42.74 10.82
N GLN A 31 50.03 43.85 11.32
CA GLN A 31 49.99 44.09 12.76
C GLN A 31 48.67 43.78 13.48
N LYS A 32 47.72 43.04 12.87
CA LYS A 32 46.42 42.71 13.50
C LYS A 32 45.94 41.26 13.41
N LEU A 33 46.84 40.29 13.28
CA LEU A 33 46.50 38.89 13.48
C LEU A 33 47.54 38.25 14.41
N GLY A 34 47.29 38.41 15.70
CA GLY A 34 48.01 37.72 16.76
C GLY A 34 47.72 36.22 16.71
N GLU A 35 48.80 35.47 16.54
CA GLU A 35 49.19 34.29 17.33
C GLU A 35 48.10 33.27 17.72
N SER A 36 47.98 32.23 16.90
CA SER A 36 48.30 30.86 17.35
C SER A 36 48.20 29.91 16.15
N LEU A 37 49.35 29.41 15.68
CA LEU A 37 49.53 28.21 14.84
C LEU A 37 51.03 28.09 14.54
N SER A 38 51.81 27.88 15.60
CA SER A 38 53.25 27.65 15.54
C SER A 38 53.54 26.15 15.63
N TYR A 39 53.30 25.39 14.57
CA TYR A 39 53.85 24.03 14.44
C TYR A 39 53.72 23.52 12.99
N TYR A 40 54.45 24.09 12.02
CA TYR A 40 54.81 23.43 10.74
C TYR A 40 55.90 24.26 10.03
N PRO A 41 56.91 23.63 9.39
CA PRO A 41 58.05 24.34 8.82
C PRO A 41 57.67 25.15 7.57
N LYS A 42 58.35 26.30 7.44
CA LYS A 42 58.19 27.29 6.37
C LYS A 42 58.62 26.72 5.01
N SER A 43 57.70 26.11 4.27
CA SER A 43 57.83 25.97 2.81
C SER A 43 56.47 26.09 2.12
N ARG A 44 56.36 27.08 1.21
CA ARG A 44 55.26 27.40 0.27
C ARG A 44 53.96 26.59 0.43
N TRP A 45 53.00 27.16 1.14
CA TRP A 45 51.61 26.71 1.10
C TRP A 45 50.92 27.22 -0.18
N ASN A 46 50.59 26.31 -1.10
CA ASN A 46 49.66 26.58 -2.19
C ASN A 46 48.33 25.85 -1.90
N PRO A 47 47.23 26.59 -1.61
CA PRO A 47 45.91 26.01 -1.33
C PRO A 47 45.40 25.08 -2.43
N LEU A 48 45.81 25.31 -3.68
CA LEU A 48 45.44 24.47 -4.81
C LEU A 48 46.06 23.08 -4.72
N SER A 49 47.26 22.91 -4.15
CA SER A 49 47.90 21.60 -4.05
C SER A 49 47.22 20.69 -3.02
N PHE A 50 46.68 21.27 -1.94
CA PHE A 50 45.96 20.55 -0.89
C PHE A 50 44.59 20.07 -1.39
N ILE A 51 43.84 20.95 -2.08
CA ILE A 51 42.55 20.60 -2.70
C ILE A 51 42.75 19.56 -3.80
N TYR A 52 43.80 19.69 -4.62
CA TYR A 52 44.09 18.74 -5.69
C TYR A 52 44.51 17.35 -5.15
N SER A 53 45.33 17.32 -4.09
CA SER A 53 45.72 16.06 -3.44
C SER A 53 44.55 15.37 -2.73
N ALA A 54 43.63 16.13 -2.13
CA ALA A 54 42.42 15.60 -1.51
C ALA A 54 41.45 15.01 -2.55
N VAL A 55 41.27 15.71 -3.69
CA VAL A 55 40.43 15.23 -4.80
C VAL A 55 41.04 14.00 -5.48
N CYS A 56 42.37 13.95 -5.67
CA CYS A 56 43.03 12.78 -6.26
C CYS A 56 43.02 11.54 -5.36
N ASN A 57 43.20 11.70 -4.04
CA ASN A 57 43.10 10.60 -3.08
C ASN A 57 41.65 10.09 -2.93
N TRP A 58 40.66 10.96 -3.16
CA TRP A 58 39.25 10.59 -3.10
C TRP A 58 38.73 9.96 -4.40
N LEU A 59 39.22 10.39 -5.56
CA LEU A 59 38.84 9.82 -6.86
C LEU A 59 39.45 8.43 -7.14
N TYR A 60 40.59 8.07 -6.51
CA TYR A 60 41.27 6.79 -6.74
C TYR A 60 41.97 6.26 -5.46
N PRO A 61 41.30 5.43 -4.65
CA PRO A 61 41.94 4.72 -3.55
C PRO A 61 43.04 3.79 -4.10
N SER A 62 44.20 3.74 -3.42
CA SER A 62 45.34 2.88 -3.76
C SER A 62 44.90 1.44 -3.96
N ASP A 63 45.14 0.81 -5.12
CA ASP A 63 46.11 -0.30 -5.17
C ASP A 63 46.70 -0.64 -6.55
N SER A 64 46.51 0.18 -7.60
CA SER A 64 46.91 -0.22 -8.96
C SER A 64 47.93 0.66 -9.69
N CYS A 65 48.54 1.67 -9.04
CA CYS A 65 49.65 2.42 -9.67
C CYS A 65 50.52 3.21 -8.66
N PRO A 66 51.86 3.09 -8.61
CA PRO A 66 52.70 3.88 -7.70
C PRO A 66 52.59 5.40 -7.98
N ALA A 67 52.48 6.23 -6.93
CA ALA A 67 52.27 7.68 -7.02
C ALA A 67 53.27 8.41 -7.93
N TYR A 68 54.52 7.93 -8.00
CA TYR A 68 55.58 8.45 -8.87
C TYR A 68 55.29 8.31 -10.37
N VAL A 69 54.63 7.22 -10.80
CA VAL A 69 54.25 6.99 -12.21
C VAL A 69 53.11 7.95 -12.62
N ARG A 70 52.19 8.23 -11.69
CA ARG A 70 51.07 9.17 -11.88
C ARG A 70 51.55 10.61 -12.02
N LEU A 71 52.54 11.00 -11.20
CA LEU A 71 53.19 12.30 -11.26
C LEU A 71 53.95 12.51 -12.59
N ARG A 72 54.59 11.48 -13.14
CA ARG A 72 55.26 11.52 -14.46
C ARG A 72 54.29 11.65 -15.64
N ALA A 73 53.17 10.93 -15.62
CA ALA A 73 52.14 11.04 -16.65
C ALA A 73 51.49 12.44 -16.68
N LEU A 74 51.28 13.04 -15.51
CA LEU A 74 50.71 14.38 -15.38
C LEU A 74 51.71 15.51 -15.64
N THR A 75 53.00 15.34 -15.35
CA THR A 75 54.04 16.28 -15.81
C THR A 75 54.27 16.18 -17.32
N ALA A 76 54.09 15.01 -17.93
CA ALA A 76 54.07 14.85 -19.39
C ALA A 76 52.86 15.52 -20.05
N LEU A 77 51.67 15.49 -19.42
CA LEU A 77 50.47 16.21 -19.89
C LEU A 77 50.55 17.72 -19.65
N GLY A 78 51.09 18.15 -18.50
CA GLY A 78 51.29 19.56 -18.15
C GLY A 78 52.38 20.25 -18.97
N SER A 79 53.41 19.51 -19.41
CA SER A 79 54.43 20.02 -20.35
C SER A 79 53.91 20.09 -21.79
N LYS A 80 52.94 19.24 -22.17
CA LYS A 80 52.34 19.22 -23.52
C LYS A 80 51.24 20.27 -23.72
N TYR A 81 50.57 20.72 -22.64
CA TYR A 81 49.53 21.76 -22.70
C TYR A 81 49.66 22.79 -21.56
N PRO A 82 50.67 23.68 -21.60
CA PRO A 82 50.99 24.62 -20.52
C PRO A 82 50.02 25.79 -20.34
N ARG A 83 48.98 25.89 -21.18
CA ARG A 83 47.98 26.97 -21.15
C ARG A 83 46.55 26.44 -21.16
N SER A 84 46.12 25.82 -20.08
CA SER A 84 44.77 26.06 -19.54
C SER A 84 44.57 25.28 -18.25
N LEU A 85 44.83 25.96 -17.13
CA LEU A 85 44.31 25.57 -15.82
C LEU A 85 42.78 25.33 -15.89
N ASN A 86 42.10 26.00 -16.83
CA ASN A 86 40.69 25.82 -17.15
C ASN A 86 40.37 24.42 -17.71
N ALA A 87 41.21 23.81 -18.55
CA ALA A 87 40.91 22.48 -19.10
C ALA A 87 41.03 21.39 -18.03
N VAL A 88 42.01 21.52 -17.13
CA VAL A 88 42.17 20.59 -16.00
C VAL A 88 41.03 20.72 -15.00
N HIS A 89 40.59 21.94 -14.67
CA HIS A 89 39.41 22.16 -13.83
C HIS A 89 38.12 21.68 -14.51
N TRP A 90 38.00 21.88 -15.83
CA TRP A 90 36.82 21.46 -16.59
C TRP A 90 36.71 19.93 -16.66
N LEU A 91 37.83 19.23 -16.88
CA LEU A 91 37.88 17.76 -16.85
C LEU A 91 37.62 17.20 -15.45
N ALA A 92 38.14 17.85 -14.40
CA ALA A 92 37.89 17.44 -13.02
C ALA A 92 36.42 17.64 -12.61
N SER A 93 35.81 18.77 -12.98
CA SER A 93 34.38 19.01 -12.74
C SER A 93 33.50 18.06 -13.54
N LEU A 94 33.83 17.77 -14.80
CA LEU A 94 33.09 16.81 -15.62
C LEU A 94 33.18 15.40 -15.03
N ALA A 95 34.36 14.97 -14.60
CA ALA A 95 34.56 13.68 -13.94
C ALA A 95 33.77 13.57 -12.63
N LEU A 96 33.74 14.65 -11.83
CA LEU A 96 32.97 14.72 -10.59
C LEU A 96 31.46 14.64 -10.85
N THR A 97 30.95 15.36 -11.86
CA THR A 97 29.53 15.32 -12.23
C THR A 97 29.13 13.94 -12.75
N VAL A 98 29.92 13.34 -13.66
CA VAL A 98 29.65 12.00 -14.16
C VAL A 98 29.68 10.96 -13.03
N ARG A 99 30.62 11.07 -12.09
CA ARG A 99 30.70 10.15 -10.95
C ARG A 99 29.53 10.29 -10.00
N VAL A 100 29.14 11.51 -9.62
CA VAL A 100 27.96 11.76 -8.78
C VAL A 100 26.68 11.29 -9.48
N THR A 101 26.55 11.50 -10.79
CA THR A 101 25.40 10.98 -11.55
C THR A 101 25.41 9.45 -11.62
N LEU A 102 26.56 8.80 -11.78
CA LEU A 102 26.67 7.34 -11.78
C LEU A 102 26.40 6.73 -10.41
N ASP A 103 26.90 7.35 -9.33
CA ASP A 103 26.66 6.89 -7.96
C ASP A 103 25.17 7.07 -7.58
N LEU A 104 24.52 8.18 -7.99
CA LEU A 104 23.06 8.37 -7.85
C LEU A 104 22.22 7.42 -8.70
N ILE A 105 22.73 6.97 -9.85
CA ILE A 105 22.09 5.94 -10.69
C ILE A 105 22.29 4.55 -10.06
N GLN A 106 23.47 4.25 -9.50
CA GLN A 106 23.76 2.97 -8.86
C GLN A 106 23.04 2.78 -7.53
N GLU A 107 22.83 3.84 -6.75
CA GLU A 107 22.02 3.78 -5.52
C GLU A 107 20.50 3.61 -5.82
N ASN A 108 20.05 3.90 -7.05
CA ASN A 108 18.64 3.81 -7.46
C ASN A 108 18.30 2.67 -8.44
N PHE A 109 19.26 1.81 -8.81
CA PHE A 109 18.99 0.65 -9.68
C PHE A 109 19.55 -0.65 -9.08
N PHE A 110 18.67 -1.41 -8.44
CA PHE A 110 18.83 -2.86 -8.34
C PHE A 110 18.34 -3.50 -9.65
N VAL A 111 19.16 -4.39 -10.22
CA VAL A 111 19.05 -4.89 -11.59
C VAL A 111 17.91 -5.91 -11.75
N ALA A 112 16.92 -5.60 -12.59
CA ALA A 112 16.06 -6.61 -13.23
C ALA A 112 16.46 -6.78 -14.70
N SER A 113 16.78 -8.03 -15.09
CA SER A 113 17.27 -8.35 -16.43
C SER A 113 16.13 -8.36 -17.46
N LEU A 114 16.25 -7.56 -18.53
CA LEU A 114 15.31 -7.62 -19.66
C LEU A 114 15.90 -8.43 -20.82
N ARG A 115 15.33 -9.62 -21.04
CA ARG A 115 15.40 -10.38 -22.30
C ARG A 115 14.38 -9.80 -23.29
N SER A 116 14.90 -9.47 -24.47
CA SER A 116 14.22 -9.41 -25.79
C SER A 116 12.78 -8.86 -25.86
N THR A 117 12.63 -7.63 -26.33
CA THR A 117 11.52 -7.23 -27.23
C THR A 117 11.92 -6.00 -28.05
N LYS A 118 11.75 -6.10 -29.38
CA LYS A 118 12.03 -5.03 -30.36
C LYS A 118 10.91 -3.99 -30.31
N VAL A 119 11.20 -2.78 -29.85
CA VAL A 119 10.32 -1.61 -30.04
C VAL A 119 10.84 -0.78 -31.21
N ARG A 120 10.01 -0.63 -32.26
CA ARG A 120 10.24 0.29 -33.38
C ARG A 120 9.74 1.69 -32.98
N THR A 121 10.66 2.65 -32.81
CA THR A 121 10.32 4.08 -32.76
C THR A 121 10.75 4.76 -34.06
N LYS A 122 9.78 5.31 -34.81
CA LYS A 122 10.03 6.22 -35.93
C LYS A 122 10.42 7.59 -35.36
N GLY A 123 11.55 8.15 -35.79
CA GLY A 123 11.80 9.60 -35.68
C GLY A 123 12.97 10.10 -34.84
N LEU A 124 13.96 9.28 -34.46
CA LEU A 124 15.19 9.76 -33.80
C LEU A 124 16.42 9.36 -34.62
N ALA A 125 17.15 10.36 -35.14
CA ALA A 125 18.39 10.15 -35.87
C ALA A 125 19.54 9.89 -34.88
N TYR A 126 19.96 8.63 -34.77
CA TYR A 126 21.15 8.23 -34.01
C TYR A 126 22.37 8.12 -34.94
N SER A 127 23.49 8.75 -34.61
CA SER A 127 24.76 8.51 -35.31
C SER A 127 25.40 7.23 -34.76
N LYS A 128 25.57 6.23 -35.63
CA LYS A 128 26.29 4.98 -35.32
C LYS A 128 27.80 5.21 -35.32
N HIS A 129 28.46 4.95 -34.19
CA HIS A 129 29.89 4.67 -34.16
C HIS A 129 30.14 3.31 -33.48
N SER A 130 30.95 2.48 -34.12
CA SER A 130 31.34 1.13 -33.66
C SER A 130 32.57 1.22 -32.76
N LEU A 131 32.50 0.56 -31.60
CA LEU A 131 33.67 0.17 -30.81
C LEU A 131 33.87 -1.35 -30.94
N LYS A 132 35.13 -1.80 -30.89
CA LYS A 132 35.57 -3.15 -31.29
C LYS A 132 35.42 -4.25 -30.22
N ASP A 133 34.72 -4.03 -29.11
CA ASP A 133 34.74 -4.96 -27.95
C ASP A 133 33.36 -5.36 -27.37
N GLY A 134 32.31 -5.42 -28.19
CA GLY A 134 31.11 -6.20 -27.86
C GLY A 134 30.26 -5.76 -26.65
N SER A 135 30.52 -4.60 -26.05
CA SER A 135 29.70 -4.04 -24.96
C SER A 135 28.47 -3.24 -25.50
N ARG A 136 27.32 -3.38 -24.83
CA ARG A 136 25.99 -2.90 -25.28
C ARG A 136 25.81 -1.38 -25.13
N TYR A 137 24.94 -0.82 -25.98
CA TYR A 137 24.64 0.60 -26.21
C TYR A 137 24.19 1.39 -24.96
N VAL A 138 24.71 2.61 -24.81
CA VAL A 138 24.08 3.67 -24.00
C VAL A 138 23.49 4.70 -24.96
N CYS A 139 22.17 4.80 -25.03
CA CYS A 139 21.48 5.85 -25.76
C CYS A 139 21.50 7.14 -24.92
N VAL A 140 22.28 8.13 -25.35
CA VAL A 140 22.21 9.50 -24.80
C VAL A 140 21.21 10.30 -25.64
N PRO A 141 20.16 10.92 -25.07
CA PRO A 141 19.24 11.77 -25.81
C PRO A 141 19.96 12.96 -26.46
N SER A 142 19.60 13.29 -27.70
CA SER A 142 20.17 14.37 -28.52
C SER A 142 19.88 15.80 -28.02
N TYR A 143 19.40 15.97 -26.78
CA TYR A 143 19.11 17.29 -26.19
C TYR A 143 20.36 18.07 -25.75
N LEU A 144 21.55 17.47 -25.79
CA LEU A 144 22.83 18.10 -25.39
C LEU A 144 23.47 18.99 -26.47
N LYS A 145 22.77 19.29 -27.58
CA LYS A 145 23.27 20.18 -28.66
C LYS A 145 22.92 21.66 -28.48
N THR A 146 22.72 22.15 -27.26
CA THR A 146 22.51 23.58 -27.01
C THR A 146 23.81 24.25 -26.54
N LYS A 147 24.07 25.47 -27.04
CA LYS A 147 25.28 26.29 -26.76
C LYS A 147 25.47 26.70 -25.27
N LYS A 148 24.70 26.15 -24.32
CA LYS A 148 24.77 26.47 -22.89
C LYS A 148 24.50 25.25 -22.00
N PRO A 149 25.40 24.24 -21.98
CA PRO A 149 25.23 23.02 -21.17
C PRO A 149 25.11 23.28 -19.67
N PHE A 150 25.68 24.39 -19.18
CA PHE A 150 25.64 24.77 -17.76
C PHE A 150 24.24 25.16 -17.27
N LEU A 151 23.44 25.80 -18.13
CA LEU A 151 22.05 26.16 -17.80
C LEU A 151 21.17 24.91 -17.77
N THR A 152 21.40 23.95 -18.68
CA THR A 152 20.66 22.68 -18.70
C THR A 152 20.98 21.83 -17.47
N VAL A 153 22.24 21.76 -17.02
CA VAL A 153 22.61 21.04 -15.79
C VAL A 153 22.04 21.71 -14.55
N ILE A 154 22.06 23.05 -14.46
CA ILE A 154 21.40 23.77 -13.37
C ILE A 154 19.89 23.58 -13.40
N PHE A 155 19.27 23.54 -14.59
CA PHE A 155 17.83 23.30 -14.72
C PHE A 155 17.46 21.88 -14.30
N VAL A 156 18.26 20.88 -14.67
CA VAL A 156 18.07 19.47 -14.25
C VAL A 156 18.31 19.31 -12.74
N LEU A 157 19.35 19.93 -12.18
CA LEU A 157 19.59 19.98 -10.74
C LEU A 157 18.52 20.75 -9.98
N ALA A 158 17.99 21.84 -10.53
CA ALA A 158 16.91 22.61 -9.94
C ALA A 158 15.60 21.82 -9.97
N ILE A 159 15.31 21.09 -11.06
CA ILE A 159 14.17 20.17 -11.16
C ILE A 159 14.32 19.00 -10.18
N HIS A 160 15.53 18.45 -10.02
CA HIS A 160 15.80 17.39 -9.05
C HIS A 160 15.74 17.89 -7.60
N LEU A 161 16.25 19.09 -7.31
CA LEU A 161 16.20 19.70 -5.97
C LEU A 161 14.80 20.23 -5.62
N SER A 162 13.98 20.64 -6.60
CA SER A 162 12.58 21.00 -6.40
C SER A 162 11.66 19.78 -6.23
N GLY A 163 12.13 18.59 -6.62
CA GLY A 163 11.43 17.32 -6.43
C GLY A 163 11.77 16.60 -5.12
N ILE A 164 12.70 17.12 -4.31
CA ILE A 164 12.94 16.59 -2.97
C ILE A 164 11.84 17.14 -2.06
N SER A 165 10.77 16.35 -1.91
CA SER A 165 9.77 16.58 -0.89
C SER A 165 10.48 16.64 0.48
N GLN A 166 10.38 17.77 1.18
CA GLN A 166 10.98 17.90 2.50
C GLN A 166 10.11 17.13 3.49
N THR A 167 10.55 15.92 3.85
CA THR A 167 9.94 15.17 4.95
C THR A 167 10.03 15.98 6.23
N LYS A 168 8.99 15.90 7.06
CA LYS A 168 8.97 16.41 8.43
C LYS A 168 8.75 15.23 9.38
N PRO A 169 9.49 15.19 10.49
CA PRO A 169 9.32 14.14 11.47
C PRO A 169 7.99 14.30 12.20
N VAL A 170 7.37 13.18 12.52
CA VAL A 170 6.20 13.03 13.37
C VAL A 170 6.62 12.27 14.61
N TYR A 171 6.26 12.80 15.78
CA TYR A 171 6.61 12.23 17.08
C TYR A 171 5.36 11.77 17.81
N ILE A 172 5.28 10.47 18.12
CA ILE A 172 4.21 9.92 18.95
C ILE A 172 4.85 9.13 20.07
N TYR A 173 4.64 9.59 21.30
CA TYR A 173 5.32 9.03 22.45
C TYR A 173 4.41 9.13 23.67
N GLY A 174 4.72 8.40 24.73
CA GLY A 174 4.00 8.54 25.98
C GLY A 174 3.97 7.26 26.78
N GLU A 175 2.88 7.07 27.51
CA GLU A 175 2.75 6.13 28.62
C GLU A 175 1.59 5.17 28.41
N ILE A 176 1.82 3.91 28.74
CA ILE A 176 0.79 2.87 28.85
C ILE A 176 0.75 2.44 30.30
N ILE A 177 -0.38 2.66 30.96
CA ILE A 177 -0.64 2.24 32.33
C ILE A 177 -1.47 0.95 32.26
N THR A 178 -0.92 -0.15 32.75
CA THR A 178 -1.52 -1.48 32.58
C THR A 178 -1.08 -2.46 33.67
N ASP A 179 -2.00 -3.34 34.09
CA ASP A 179 -1.72 -4.48 34.96
C ASP A 179 -1.11 -5.68 34.20
N ARG A 180 -1.07 -5.59 32.85
CA ARG A 180 -0.53 -6.60 31.95
C ARG A 180 0.49 -5.95 31.04
N PRO A 181 1.78 -5.97 31.41
CA PRO A 181 2.85 -5.33 30.64
C PRO A 181 2.86 -5.80 29.19
N TRP A 182 3.02 -4.85 28.29
CA TRP A 182 3.18 -5.10 26.87
C TRP A 182 4.63 -5.47 26.57
N GLU A 183 4.84 -6.35 25.58
CA GLU A 183 6.19 -6.64 25.09
C GLU A 183 6.64 -5.60 24.06
N GLU A 184 5.69 -5.18 23.20
CA GLU A 184 5.94 -4.34 22.03
C GLU A 184 4.62 -3.73 21.55
N ILE A 185 4.71 -2.63 20.80
CA ILE A 185 3.58 -2.04 20.08
C ILE A 185 3.73 -2.36 18.60
N SER A 186 2.70 -2.97 18.02
CA SER A 186 2.60 -3.12 16.57
C SER A 186 2.13 -1.81 15.94
N VAL A 187 2.88 -1.34 14.95
CA VAL A 187 2.63 -0.11 14.22
C VAL A 187 2.25 -0.49 12.79
N THR A 188 1.13 0.04 12.31
CA THR A 188 0.72 -0.05 10.90
C THR A 188 0.62 1.36 10.35
N LEU A 189 1.50 1.69 9.39
CA LEU A 189 1.53 2.98 8.72
C LEU A 189 1.10 2.83 7.26
N HIS A 190 0.12 3.63 6.87
CA HIS A 190 -0.35 3.75 5.49
C HIS A 190 0.05 5.12 4.95
N ARG A 191 1.17 5.19 4.22
CA ARG A 191 1.62 6.44 3.57
C ARG A 191 0.73 6.86 2.42
N GLU A 192 0.18 5.88 1.71
CA GLU A 192 -0.88 6.07 0.74
C GLU A 192 -2.03 5.19 1.14
N TYR A 193 -3.21 5.81 1.25
CA TYR A 193 -4.41 5.11 1.61
C TYR A 193 -5.30 5.01 0.38
N TYR A 194 -5.33 3.82 -0.21
CA TYR A 194 -6.15 3.57 -1.40
C TYR A 194 -7.60 3.25 -1.06
N GLY A 195 -7.92 2.94 0.19
CA GLY A 195 -9.27 2.54 0.60
C GLY A 195 -9.25 1.78 1.91
N LYS A 196 -10.32 1.88 2.70
CA LYS A 196 -10.38 1.32 4.05
C LYS A 196 -10.54 -0.18 4.08
N LEU A 197 -11.08 -0.69 3.00
CA LEU A 197 -11.31 -2.09 2.78
C LEU A 197 -10.22 -2.71 1.88
N ASN A 198 -9.25 -1.92 1.41
CA ASN A 198 -8.16 -2.39 0.56
C ASN A 198 -7.25 -3.37 1.32
N SER A 199 -7.06 -4.56 0.75
CA SER A 199 -6.29 -5.64 1.35
C SER A 199 -4.87 -5.83 0.79
N LEU A 200 -4.43 -5.02 -0.19
CA LEU A 200 -3.16 -5.25 -0.91
C LEU A 200 -1.89 -5.12 -0.06
N GLY A 201 -2.01 -4.75 1.21
CA GLY A 201 -0.89 -4.78 2.16
C GLY A 201 0.17 -3.74 1.85
N THR A 202 -0.22 -2.59 1.29
CA THR A 202 0.65 -1.43 0.99
C THR A 202 1.13 -0.69 2.25
N ASN A 203 1.00 -1.33 3.41
CA ASN A 203 1.17 -0.70 4.72
C ASN A 203 2.49 -1.17 5.31
N GLU A 204 3.25 -0.23 5.84
CA GLU A 204 4.44 -0.52 6.62
C GLU A 204 4.00 -1.08 7.97
N ASN A 205 4.35 -2.34 8.22
CA ASN A 205 4.10 -3.00 9.50
C ASN A 205 5.43 -3.26 10.19
N PHE A 206 5.60 -2.68 11.36
CA PHE A 206 6.78 -2.89 12.19
C PHE A 206 6.39 -2.81 13.66
N LYS A 207 7.33 -3.14 14.54
CA LYS A 207 7.07 -3.16 15.99
C LYS A 207 8.05 -2.23 16.68
N ILE A 208 7.58 -1.54 17.71
CA ILE A 208 8.41 -0.68 18.55
C ILE A 208 8.45 -1.23 19.97
N PRO A 209 9.61 -1.15 20.65
CA PRO A 209 9.72 -1.63 22.01
C PRO A 209 8.97 -0.70 22.97
N VAL A 210 8.49 -1.27 24.06
CA VAL A 210 8.09 -0.51 25.24
C VAL A 210 9.16 -0.65 26.32
N LYS A 211 9.33 0.37 27.14
CA LYS A 211 10.29 0.38 28.24
C LYS A 211 9.53 0.43 29.55
N GLU A 212 9.78 -0.55 30.42
CA GLU A 212 9.34 -0.46 31.81
C GLU A 212 9.96 0.77 32.45
N THR A 213 9.15 1.39 33.30
CA THR A 213 9.61 2.52 34.09
C THR A 213 9.89 2.10 35.52
N SER A 214 10.56 2.98 36.24
CA SER A 214 10.79 2.82 37.66
C SER A 214 10.37 4.11 38.36
N PHE A 215 10.25 4.08 39.68
CA PHE A 215 10.05 5.27 40.50
C PHE A 215 10.97 6.46 40.09
N PHE A 216 12.23 6.19 39.74
CA PHE A 216 13.18 7.21 39.28
C PHE A 216 12.82 7.92 37.96
N HIS A 217 11.87 7.39 37.20
CA HIS A 217 11.34 7.99 35.98
C HIS A 217 10.09 8.86 36.24
N GLY A 218 9.63 8.96 37.49
CA GLY A 218 8.46 9.76 37.87
C GLY A 218 7.11 9.08 37.63
N THR A 219 7.11 7.79 37.33
CA THR A 219 5.93 6.98 36.97
C THR A 219 5.77 5.77 37.91
N GLY A 220 4.56 5.22 37.97
CA GLY A 220 4.27 4.03 38.78
C GLY A 220 4.87 2.74 38.19
N PRO A 221 4.96 1.66 38.98
CA PRO A 221 5.49 0.37 38.51
C PRO A 221 4.66 -0.23 37.35
N ASP A 222 3.38 0.12 37.26
CA ASP A 222 2.45 -0.36 36.23
C ASP A 222 2.49 0.47 34.94
N THR A 223 3.55 1.27 34.73
CA THR A 223 3.68 2.20 33.60
C THR A 223 4.82 1.81 32.67
N GLN A 224 4.53 1.78 31.38
CA GLN A 224 5.50 1.56 30.30
C GLN A 224 5.57 2.76 29.37
N LEU A 225 6.77 3.12 28.91
CA LEU A 225 6.99 4.18 27.94
C LEU A 225 7.17 3.63 26.54
N PHE A 226 6.71 4.39 25.56
CA PHE A 226 7.00 4.14 24.15
C PHE A 226 7.35 5.42 23.42
N TYR A 227 8.04 5.26 22.28
CA TYR A 227 8.44 6.36 21.43
C TYR A 227 8.43 5.90 19.97
N LEU A 228 7.76 6.66 19.12
CA LEU A 228 7.66 6.47 17.69
C LEU A 228 8.08 7.76 16.98
N GLU A 229 9.01 7.64 16.05
CA GLU A 229 9.43 8.70 15.13
C GLU A 229 9.17 8.22 13.69
N LEU A 230 8.50 9.06 12.90
CA LEU A 230 8.17 8.78 11.50
C LEU A 230 8.54 9.98 10.64
N ASP A 231 9.22 9.78 9.52
CA ASP A 231 9.39 10.84 8.52
C ASP A 231 8.23 10.81 7.52
N LEU A 232 7.44 11.88 7.47
CA LEU A 232 6.32 12.02 6.53
C LEU A 232 6.49 13.25 5.63
N ASP A 233 6.07 13.12 4.38
CA ASP A 233 6.01 14.21 3.41
C ASP A 233 4.57 14.63 3.07
N LYS A 234 3.59 13.80 3.42
CA LYS A 234 2.16 14.00 3.18
C LYS A 234 1.32 13.36 4.30
N PRO A 235 0.00 13.61 4.37
CA PRO A 235 -0.89 12.93 5.31
C PRO A 235 -0.79 11.40 5.18
N ALA A 236 -0.86 10.70 6.32
CA ALA A 236 -0.83 9.25 6.38
C ALA A 236 -1.84 8.73 7.42
N TYR A 237 -2.21 7.45 7.33
CA TYR A 237 -3.02 6.80 8.37
C TYR A 237 -2.14 5.92 9.25
N LEU A 238 -2.32 6.04 10.56
CA LEU A 238 -1.54 5.33 11.58
C LEU A 238 -2.43 4.50 12.50
N SER A 239 -2.08 3.23 12.68
CA SER A 239 -2.59 2.40 13.75
C SER A 239 -1.48 2.00 14.71
N LEU A 240 -1.80 2.00 16.00
CA LEU A 240 -0.97 1.49 17.09
C LEU A 240 -1.79 0.46 17.85
N GLN A 241 -1.28 -0.76 17.97
CA GLN A 241 -2.00 -1.86 18.61
C GLN A 241 -1.06 -2.78 19.37
N ASP A 242 -1.58 -3.41 20.42
CA ASP A 242 -1.01 -4.63 20.99
C ASP A 242 -1.66 -5.87 20.34
N LYS A 243 -1.21 -7.06 20.72
CA LYS A 243 -1.80 -8.36 20.36
C LYS A 243 -3.32 -8.41 20.56
N ARG A 244 -3.90 -7.61 21.48
CA ARG A 244 -5.34 -7.67 21.80
C ARG A 244 -6.13 -6.37 21.59
N ASN A 245 -5.48 -5.21 21.64
CA ASN A 245 -6.17 -3.92 21.74
C ASN A 245 -5.58 -2.87 20.80
N ASN A 246 -6.45 -2.09 20.14
CA ASN A 246 -6.05 -0.93 19.35
C ASN A 246 -5.95 0.31 20.25
N ILE A 247 -4.76 0.90 20.34
CA ILE A 247 -4.54 2.21 20.96
C ILE A 247 -5.10 3.28 20.03
N LEU A 248 -4.56 3.32 18.82
CA LEU A 248 -4.95 4.16 17.69
C LEU A 248 -5.33 3.24 16.53
N ASP A 249 -6.44 3.50 15.84
CA ASP A 249 -6.88 2.67 14.70
C ASP A 249 -7.06 3.56 13.46
N ARG A 250 -6.08 3.66 12.57
CA ARG A 250 -6.13 4.48 11.33
C ARG A 250 -6.35 5.97 11.61
N TYR A 251 -5.64 6.56 12.56
CA TYR A 251 -5.66 8.02 12.76
C TYR A 251 -4.92 8.71 11.61
N ILE A 252 -5.49 9.78 11.08
CA ILE A 252 -4.80 10.64 10.12
C ILE A 252 -3.74 11.43 10.91
N ILE A 253 -2.51 11.38 10.43
CA ILE A 253 -1.37 12.12 10.94
C ILE A 253 -0.79 12.98 9.82
N LEU A 254 -0.36 14.19 10.17
CA LEU A 254 0.23 15.17 9.26
C LEU A 254 1.74 15.31 9.47
N PRO A 255 2.51 15.67 8.43
CA PRO A 255 3.93 15.99 8.56
C PRO A 255 4.19 17.08 9.62
N GLY A 256 4.96 16.75 10.65
CA GLY A 256 5.28 17.65 11.77
C GLY A 256 4.43 17.46 13.02
N ASP A 257 3.49 16.51 13.02
CA ASP A 257 2.69 16.20 14.21
C ASP A 257 3.54 15.77 15.40
N SER A 258 3.09 16.13 16.60
CA SER A 258 3.74 15.78 17.86
C SER A 258 2.67 15.54 18.91
N LEU A 259 2.61 14.31 19.39
CA LEU A 259 1.62 13.81 20.33
C LEU A 259 2.30 13.11 21.50
N TYR A 260 1.96 13.56 22.70
CA TYR A 260 2.09 12.76 23.91
C TYR A 260 0.77 12.01 24.15
N LEU A 261 0.82 10.69 24.22
CA LEU A 261 -0.35 9.83 24.39
C LEU A 261 -0.23 9.04 25.69
N GLN A 262 -1.20 9.22 26.58
CA GLN A 262 -1.36 8.36 27.76
C GLN A 262 -2.53 7.41 27.56
N VAL A 263 -2.31 6.13 27.79
CA VAL A 263 -3.32 5.06 27.68
C VAL A 263 -3.43 4.37 29.03
N ASP A 264 -4.54 4.59 29.74
CA ASP A 264 -4.82 3.88 30.99
C ASP A 264 -5.74 2.69 30.67
N GLN A 265 -5.17 1.49 30.56
CA GLN A 265 -5.93 0.29 30.23
C GLN A 265 -6.81 -0.19 31.36
N MET A 266 -6.42 0.10 32.60
CA MET A 266 -7.18 -0.32 33.79
C MET A 266 -8.48 0.49 33.90
N LYS A 267 -8.45 1.76 33.47
CA LYS A 267 -9.64 2.63 33.45
C LYS A 267 -10.30 2.75 32.07
N MET A 268 -9.67 2.21 31.03
CA MET A 268 -10.09 2.36 29.63
C MET A 268 -10.07 3.81 29.13
N ASP A 269 -9.20 4.64 29.71
CA ASP A 269 -9.07 6.06 29.41
C ASP A 269 -7.91 6.32 28.44
N ARG A 270 -8.04 7.41 27.66
CA ARG A 270 -7.00 7.91 26.77
C ARG A 270 -6.90 9.42 26.85
N TYR A 271 -5.69 9.93 27.01
CA TYR A 271 -5.42 11.36 27.05
C TYR A 271 -4.44 11.74 25.95
N TYR A 272 -4.82 12.74 25.16
CA TYR A 272 -4.00 13.32 24.10
C TYR A 272 -3.41 14.64 24.59
N MET A 273 -2.09 14.77 24.56
CA MET A 273 -1.36 15.94 25.04
C MET A 273 -0.26 16.36 24.04
N GLY A 274 0.29 17.56 24.22
CA GLY A 274 1.26 18.14 23.30
C GLY A 274 0.65 19.13 22.29
N SER A 275 1.49 19.69 21.43
CA SER A 275 1.12 20.80 20.54
C SER A 275 0.04 20.43 19.51
N HIS A 276 -0.07 19.15 19.16
CA HIS A 276 -1.02 18.66 18.16
C HIS A 276 -2.11 17.75 18.73
N ALA A 277 -2.31 17.74 20.06
CA ALA A 277 -3.29 16.89 20.74
C ALA A 277 -4.71 16.98 20.16
N LYS A 278 -5.16 18.18 19.79
CA LYS A 278 -6.52 18.42 19.24
C LYS A 278 -6.79 17.64 17.95
N GLN A 279 -5.75 17.40 17.14
CA GLN A 279 -5.87 16.63 15.90
C GLN A 279 -6.27 15.17 16.16
N PHE A 280 -5.83 14.60 17.28
CA PHE A 280 -6.15 13.23 17.68
C PHE A 280 -7.44 13.17 18.49
N ASP A 281 -7.66 14.15 19.36
CA ASP A 281 -8.88 14.25 20.17
C ASP A 281 -10.16 14.34 19.30
N VAL A 282 -10.17 15.20 18.27
CA VAL A 282 -11.33 15.32 17.37
C VAL A 282 -11.64 14.00 16.66
N GLN A 283 -10.61 13.30 16.16
CA GLN A 283 -10.76 11.99 15.51
C GLN A 283 -11.29 10.94 16.49
N HIS A 284 -10.83 10.99 17.74
CA HIS A 284 -11.31 10.11 18.80
C HIS A 284 -12.82 10.32 19.04
N GLN A 285 -13.24 11.56 19.23
CA GLN A 285 -14.63 11.91 19.51
C GLN A 285 -15.57 11.59 18.35
N ILE A 286 -15.17 11.90 17.10
CA ILE A 286 -15.92 11.53 15.89
C ILE A 286 -16.21 10.03 15.87
N ARG A 287 -15.19 9.20 16.13
CA ARG A 287 -15.35 7.74 16.10
C ARG A 287 -16.23 7.21 17.21
N GLN A 288 -16.13 7.76 18.40
CA GLN A 288 -17.03 7.41 19.51
C GLN A 288 -18.48 7.72 19.12
N GLU A 289 -18.73 8.89 18.53
CA GLU A 289 -20.07 9.27 18.09
C GLU A 289 -20.59 8.39 16.95
N VAL A 290 -19.77 8.08 15.94
CA VAL A 290 -20.12 7.14 14.86
C VAL A 290 -20.45 5.77 15.43
N LYS A 291 -19.60 5.23 16.31
CA LYS A 291 -19.82 3.93 16.95
C LYS A 291 -21.07 3.92 17.81
N ARG A 292 -21.31 4.97 18.59
CA ARG A 292 -22.52 5.14 19.40
C ARG A 292 -23.77 5.15 18.53
N LYS A 293 -23.80 5.95 17.47
CA LYS A 293 -24.93 6.01 16.52
C LYS A 293 -25.16 4.66 15.84
N ASN A 294 -24.11 3.97 15.39
CA ASN A 294 -24.23 2.66 14.76
C ASN A 294 -24.74 1.59 15.72
N ASN A 295 -24.30 1.58 16.97
CA ASN A 295 -24.77 0.63 17.99
C ASN A 295 -26.23 0.87 18.42
N LEU A 296 -26.76 2.08 18.23
CA LEU A 296 -28.15 2.42 18.51
C LEU A 296 -29.08 2.13 17.33
N LYS A 297 -28.54 1.91 16.12
CA LYS A 297 -29.35 1.54 14.96
C LYS A 297 -29.81 0.09 15.09
N PRO A 298 -31.08 -0.21 14.75
CA PRO A 298 -31.52 -1.59 14.71
C PRO A 298 -30.73 -2.38 13.65
N THR A 299 -30.52 -3.66 13.92
CA THR A 299 -29.96 -4.58 12.93
C THR A 299 -31.04 -4.87 11.89
N GLY A 300 -30.88 -4.36 10.68
CA GLY A 300 -31.79 -4.58 9.56
C GLY A 300 -31.60 -5.97 8.95
N ILE A 301 -32.67 -6.74 8.82
CA ILE A 301 -32.73 -8.01 8.10
C ILE A 301 -33.75 -7.83 6.98
N VAL A 302 -33.38 -8.19 5.75
CA VAL A 302 -34.28 -8.14 4.60
C VAL A 302 -34.67 -9.56 4.21
N THR A 303 -35.96 -9.80 4.03
CA THR A 303 -36.54 -11.13 3.76
C THR A 303 -37.45 -11.11 2.53
N TYR A 304 -37.69 -12.27 1.92
CA TYR A 304 -38.75 -12.40 0.90
C TYR A 304 -40.15 -12.41 1.52
N ASP A 305 -40.29 -13.07 2.67
CA ASP A 305 -41.52 -13.13 3.45
C ASP A 305 -41.17 -13.15 4.94
N LYS A 306 -41.44 -12.02 5.59
CA LYS A 306 -41.24 -11.77 7.00
C LYS A 306 -42.07 -12.68 7.87
N ASN A 307 -43.30 -13.03 7.48
CA ASN A 307 -44.15 -13.89 8.28
C ASN A 307 -43.60 -15.32 8.30
N THR A 308 -43.15 -15.82 7.15
CA THR A 308 -42.47 -17.12 7.07
C THR A 308 -41.16 -17.11 7.86
N TYR A 309 -40.34 -16.05 7.72
CA TYR A 309 -39.08 -15.93 8.45
C TYR A 309 -39.26 -15.87 9.97
N LEU A 310 -40.27 -15.13 10.44
CA LEU A 310 -40.64 -15.06 11.85
C LEU A 310 -41.45 -16.27 12.34
N GLY A 311 -41.94 -17.12 11.43
CA GLY A 311 -42.63 -18.37 11.76
C GLY A 311 -41.68 -19.51 12.17
N ASP A 312 -40.39 -19.38 11.85
CA ASP A 312 -39.36 -20.32 12.29
C ASP A 312 -39.07 -20.11 13.79
N GLU A 313 -39.44 -21.10 14.62
CA GLU A 313 -39.22 -21.06 16.07
C GLU A 313 -37.76 -20.80 16.43
N LYS A 314 -36.82 -21.35 15.66
CA LYS A 314 -35.39 -21.16 15.90
C LYS A 314 -34.96 -19.72 15.65
N VAL A 315 -35.49 -19.08 14.60
CA VAL A 315 -35.22 -17.67 14.30
C VAL A 315 -35.77 -16.78 15.42
N LEU A 316 -36.98 -17.06 15.89
CA LEU A 316 -37.56 -16.34 17.02
C LEU A 316 -36.75 -16.51 18.31
N GLU A 317 -36.28 -17.73 18.60
CA GLU A 317 -35.41 -18.00 19.74
C GLU A 317 -34.08 -17.22 19.64
N GLU A 318 -33.45 -17.20 18.47
CA GLU A 318 -32.22 -16.46 18.23
C GLU A 318 -32.41 -14.94 18.36
N ILE A 319 -33.50 -14.39 17.83
CA ILE A 319 -33.84 -12.96 17.98
C ILE A 319 -34.08 -12.63 19.45
N LYS A 320 -34.93 -13.40 20.14
CA LYS A 320 -35.22 -13.19 21.57
C LYS A 320 -33.96 -13.33 22.41
N ALA A 321 -33.12 -14.31 22.14
CA ALA A 321 -31.84 -14.47 22.80
C ALA A 321 -30.97 -13.24 22.56
N ALA A 322 -30.81 -12.78 21.32
CA ALA A 322 -29.99 -11.61 21.00
C ALA A 322 -30.50 -10.32 21.68
N GLU A 323 -31.82 -10.11 21.72
CA GLU A 323 -32.45 -8.97 22.38
C GLU A 323 -32.33 -9.05 23.91
N ASN A 324 -32.45 -10.24 24.50
CA ASN A 324 -32.24 -10.47 25.93
C ASN A 324 -30.79 -10.22 26.37
N HIS A 325 -29.81 -10.61 25.54
CA HIS A 325 -28.39 -10.38 25.82
C HIS A 325 -27.99 -8.92 25.63
N SER A 326 -28.73 -8.15 24.84
CA SER A 326 -28.45 -6.73 24.61
C SER A 326 -29.75 -5.94 24.43
N PRO A 327 -30.25 -5.27 25.49
CA PRO A 327 -31.53 -4.56 25.43
C PRO A 327 -31.55 -3.38 24.44
N TYR A 328 -30.39 -2.98 23.92
CA TYR A 328 -30.24 -1.94 22.90
C TYR A 328 -30.22 -2.50 21.47
N LYS A 329 -29.97 -3.81 21.30
CA LYS A 329 -29.87 -4.44 19.99
C LYS A 329 -31.26 -4.85 19.52
N LYS A 330 -31.95 -3.94 18.84
CA LYS A 330 -33.24 -4.22 18.20
C LYS A 330 -33.04 -4.77 16.80
N PHE A 331 -33.89 -5.69 16.36
CA PHE A 331 -33.93 -6.15 14.97
C PHE A 331 -35.04 -5.44 14.20
N GLN A 332 -34.75 -5.04 12.97
CA GLN A 332 -35.75 -4.53 12.04
C GLN A 332 -35.82 -5.49 10.86
N ILE A 333 -36.94 -6.21 10.75
CA ILE A 333 -37.17 -7.16 9.65
C ILE A 333 -38.08 -6.48 8.64
N THR A 334 -37.59 -6.38 7.41
CA THR A 334 -38.24 -5.68 6.29
C THR A 334 -38.39 -6.63 5.12
N ASP A 335 -39.57 -6.67 4.53
CA ASP A 335 -39.79 -7.43 3.31
C ASP A 335 -39.11 -6.78 2.11
N PHE A 336 -38.74 -7.59 1.13
CA PHE A 336 -38.12 -7.14 -0.10
C PHE A 336 -38.97 -6.09 -0.82
N GLU A 337 -40.30 -6.28 -0.82
CA GLU A 337 -41.26 -5.35 -1.43
C GLU A 337 -41.22 -3.95 -0.75
N ASP A 338 -40.89 -3.91 0.54
CA ASP A 338 -40.80 -2.69 1.35
C ASP A 338 -39.41 -2.04 1.31
N LEU A 339 -38.43 -2.62 0.61
CA LEU A 339 -37.07 -2.06 0.50
C LEU A 339 -37.07 -0.61 0.02
N SER A 340 -38.03 -0.25 -0.84
CA SER A 340 -38.14 1.12 -1.33
C SER A 340 -38.36 2.16 -0.23
N GLN A 341 -39.17 1.81 0.78
CA GLN A 341 -39.39 2.64 1.96
C GLN A 341 -38.14 2.68 2.84
N TYR A 342 -37.49 1.53 3.05
CA TYR A 342 -36.23 1.45 3.79
C TYR A 342 -35.16 2.40 3.21
N TRP A 343 -34.94 2.39 1.89
CA TRP A 343 -33.96 3.27 1.26
C TRP A 343 -34.35 4.74 1.37
N LYS A 344 -35.63 5.08 1.16
CA LYS A 344 -36.13 6.46 1.30
C LYS A 344 -35.85 7.01 2.71
N GLU A 345 -36.17 6.23 3.74
CA GLU A 345 -35.96 6.63 5.14
C GLU A 345 -34.47 6.76 5.46
N ASN A 346 -33.64 5.78 5.07
CA ASN A 346 -32.21 5.81 5.39
C ASN A 346 -31.45 6.90 4.62
N LEU A 347 -31.80 7.19 3.35
CA LEU A 347 -31.19 8.27 2.57
C LEU A 347 -31.59 9.64 3.12
N SER A 348 -32.86 9.83 3.48
CA SER A 348 -33.30 11.08 4.13
C SER A 348 -32.59 11.35 5.47
N GLN A 349 -32.06 10.31 6.13
CA GLN A 349 -31.23 10.48 7.32
C GLN A 349 -29.79 10.89 7.00
N ILE A 350 -29.26 10.59 5.81
CA ILE A 350 -27.92 11.04 5.38
C ILE A 350 -27.92 12.57 5.23
N ASP A 351 -28.95 13.12 4.61
CA ASP A 351 -29.06 14.55 4.31
C ASP A 351 -29.17 15.43 5.57
N ASN A 352 -29.51 14.84 6.72
CA ASN A 352 -29.83 15.54 7.97
C ASN A 352 -28.66 15.65 8.98
N GLN A 353 -27.41 15.68 8.48
CA GLN A 353 -26.12 15.72 9.21
C GLN A 353 -25.57 14.35 9.65
N PRO A 354 -24.48 13.88 9.01
CA PRO A 354 -23.80 12.65 9.39
C PRO A 354 -23.25 12.66 10.82
N PRO A 355 -23.16 11.50 11.49
CA PRO A 355 -22.52 11.39 12.80
C PRO A 355 -21.09 11.95 12.79
N GLY A 356 -20.77 12.81 13.76
CA GLY A 356 -19.44 13.41 13.90
C GLY A 356 -19.27 14.77 13.21
N LEU A 357 -20.16 15.18 12.28
CA LEU A 357 -20.01 16.47 11.58
C LEU A 357 -20.04 17.66 12.57
N LYS A 358 -21.01 17.69 13.50
CA LYS A 358 -21.08 18.73 14.56
C LYS A 358 -19.83 18.76 15.44
N ILE A 359 -19.23 17.59 15.69
CA ILE A 359 -17.99 17.50 16.47
C ILE A 359 -16.89 18.16 15.66
N LEU A 360 -16.72 17.80 14.38
CA LEU A 360 -15.73 18.40 13.51
C LEU A 360 -15.90 19.93 13.37
N GLU A 361 -17.13 20.41 13.16
CA GLU A 361 -17.48 21.84 13.11
C GLU A 361 -16.99 22.60 14.36
N SER A 362 -17.10 22.00 15.54
CA SER A 362 -16.60 22.62 16.78
C SER A 362 -15.07 22.80 16.83
N TYR A 363 -14.32 22.05 16.01
CA TYR A 363 -12.86 22.15 15.88
C TYR A 363 -12.42 23.02 14.70
N GLN A 364 -13.35 23.64 13.96
CA GLN A 364 -13.01 24.53 12.85
C GLN A 364 -12.07 25.66 13.32
N GLY A 365 -10.96 25.84 12.62
CA GLY A 365 -9.90 26.81 12.97
C GLY A 365 -9.03 26.41 14.18
N GLN A 366 -9.31 25.28 14.85
CA GLN A 366 -8.49 24.76 15.96
C GLN A 366 -7.53 23.64 15.56
N ILE A 367 -7.73 23.07 14.38
CA ILE A 367 -6.89 22.04 13.76
C ILE A 367 -6.46 22.52 12.35
N PRO A 368 -5.40 21.95 11.76
CA PRO A 368 -5.00 22.30 10.39
C PRO A 368 -6.14 22.07 9.39
N ASP A 369 -6.30 23.01 8.45
CA ASP A 369 -7.35 22.97 7.42
C ASP A 369 -7.30 21.67 6.59
N GLN A 370 -6.10 21.21 6.25
CA GLN A 370 -5.89 19.94 5.54
C GLN A 370 -6.51 18.75 6.29
N LEU A 371 -6.30 18.62 7.60
CA LEU A 371 -6.92 17.56 8.40
C LEU A 371 -8.44 17.74 8.48
N TYR A 372 -8.90 18.97 8.69
CA TYR A 372 -10.34 19.26 8.76
C TYR A 372 -11.06 18.79 7.49
N ARG A 373 -10.52 19.14 6.31
CA ARG A 373 -11.11 18.79 5.01
C ARG A 373 -11.09 17.29 4.72
N ILE A 374 -10.04 16.57 5.13
CA ILE A 374 -10.01 15.10 4.98
C ILE A 374 -11.07 14.45 5.89
N LEU A 375 -11.17 14.89 7.14
CA LEU A 375 -12.19 14.38 8.07
C LEU A 375 -13.61 14.70 7.59
N GLU A 376 -13.83 15.90 7.05
CA GLU A 376 -15.10 16.31 6.47
C GLU A 376 -15.48 15.38 5.32
N ALA A 377 -14.57 15.13 4.38
CA ALA A 377 -14.80 14.20 3.27
C ALA A 377 -15.10 12.77 3.76
N ASP A 378 -14.35 12.25 4.73
CA ASP A 378 -14.60 10.92 5.30
C ASP A 378 -15.99 10.83 5.98
N ILE A 379 -16.37 11.85 6.77
CA ILE A 379 -17.66 11.92 7.46
C ILE A 379 -18.83 12.00 6.46
N LEU A 380 -18.69 12.80 5.40
CA LEU A 380 -19.72 12.97 4.38
C LEU A 380 -19.86 11.72 3.50
N ALA A 381 -18.75 11.06 3.14
CA ALA A 381 -18.76 9.87 2.30
C ALA A 381 -19.26 8.60 3.02
N GLY A 382 -18.98 8.46 4.31
CA GLY A 382 -19.26 7.25 5.09
C GLY A 382 -20.70 6.72 5.00
N PRO A 383 -21.75 7.57 5.14
CA PRO A 383 -23.13 7.14 4.98
C PRO A 383 -23.44 6.60 3.57
N TYR A 384 -22.96 7.26 2.51
CA TYR A 384 -23.16 6.82 1.13
C TYR A 384 -22.42 5.51 0.84
N LEU A 385 -21.18 5.37 1.32
CA LEU A 385 -20.44 4.10 1.24
C LEU A 385 -21.25 2.95 1.86
N SER A 386 -21.79 3.14 3.07
CA SER A 386 -22.65 2.13 3.72
C SER A 386 -23.91 1.80 2.92
N HIS A 387 -24.46 2.79 2.21
CA HIS A 387 -25.60 2.60 1.31
C HIS A 387 -25.22 1.80 0.07
N TYR A 388 -24.17 2.17 -0.66
CA TYR A 388 -23.71 1.43 -1.83
C TYR A 388 -23.31 -0.01 -1.49
N MET A 389 -22.65 -0.24 -0.35
CA MET A 389 -22.31 -1.58 0.12
C MET A 389 -23.57 -2.45 0.37
N ARG A 390 -24.57 -1.91 1.07
CA ARG A 390 -25.84 -2.62 1.32
C ARG A 390 -26.61 -2.88 0.02
N PHE A 391 -26.61 -1.91 -0.89
CA PHE A 391 -27.28 -2.07 -2.17
C PHE A 391 -26.63 -3.17 -3.00
N HIS A 392 -25.31 -3.15 -3.13
CA HIS A 392 -24.54 -4.21 -3.80
C HIS A 392 -24.83 -5.59 -3.18
N MET A 393 -24.86 -5.69 -1.86
CA MET A 393 -25.21 -6.93 -1.15
C MET A 393 -26.63 -7.41 -1.49
N HIS A 394 -27.63 -6.53 -1.46
CA HIS A 394 -29.01 -6.87 -1.81
C HIS A 394 -29.14 -7.25 -3.29
N SER A 395 -28.48 -6.56 -4.23
CA SER A 395 -28.46 -6.95 -5.64
C SER A 395 -27.87 -8.35 -5.84
N GLY A 396 -26.87 -8.74 -5.04
CA GLY A 396 -26.33 -10.10 -5.05
C GLY A 396 -27.26 -11.15 -4.45
N MET A 397 -28.09 -10.78 -3.47
CA MET A 397 -29.04 -11.68 -2.81
C MET A 397 -30.32 -11.89 -3.62
N PHE A 398 -30.88 -10.80 -4.16
CA PHE A 398 -32.20 -10.79 -4.81
C PHE A 398 -32.13 -10.74 -6.34
N GLY A 399 -30.93 -10.59 -6.91
CA GLY A 399 -30.73 -10.44 -8.35
C GLY A 399 -31.14 -9.06 -8.88
N LYS A 400 -31.08 -8.91 -10.21
CA LYS A 400 -31.47 -7.69 -10.94
C LYS A 400 -32.99 -7.67 -11.18
N SER A 401 -33.79 -7.55 -10.13
CA SER A 401 -35.25 -7.43 -10.26
C SER A 401 -35.67 -6.03 -10.77
N PRO A 402 -36.88 -5.88 -11.36
CA PRO A 402 -37.42 -4.57 -11.75
C PRO A 402 -37.48 -3.56 -10.59
N GLU A 403 -37.77 -4.03 -9.39
CA GLU A 403 -37.83 -3.22 -8.17
C GLU A 403 -36.43 -2.69 -7.80
N MET A 404 -35.42 -3.56 -7.83
CA MET A 404 -34.03 -3.17 -7.57
C MET A 404 -33.53 -2.18 -8.62
N GLU A 405 -33.85 -2.39 -9.90
CA GLU A 405 -33.50 -1.45 -10.97
C GLU A 405 -34.16 -0.08 -10.77
N LYS A 406 -35.45 -0.03 -10.41
CA LYS A 406 -36.14 1.21 -10.08
C LYS A 406 -35.48 1.96 -8.92
N LEU A 407 -35.04 1.24 -7.89
CA LEU A 407 -34.33 1.85 -6.75
C LEU A 407 -32.96 2.38 -7.14
N TYR A 408 -32.24 1.66 -7.99
CA TYR A 408 -30.94 2.08 -8.48
C TYR A 408 -31.05 3.45 -9.18
N TRP A 409 -31.92 3.56 -10.19
CA TRP A 409 -32.08 4.79 -10.95
C TRP A 409 -32.63 5.96 -10.13
N LYS A 410 -33.37 5.67 -9.07
CA LYS A 410 -33.95 6.70 -8.20
C LYS A 410 -32.99 7.23 -7.12
N TYR A 411 -32.11 6.37 -6.60
CA TYR A 411 -31.39 6.67 -5.35
C TYR A 411 -29.88 6.43 -5.39
N ILE A 412 -29.38 5.65 -6.35
CA ILE A 412 -28.01 5.13 -6.34
C ILE A 412 -27.22 5.57 -7.56
N HIS A 413 -27.88 5.78 -8.70
CA HIS A 413 -27.23 6.07 -9.98
C HIS A 413 -26.32 7.30 -9.90
N GLU A 414 -26.76 8.36 -9.24
CA GLU A 414 -26.00 9.60 -9.09
C GLU A 414 -25.10 9.57 -7.85
N LEU A 415 -23.89 10.13 -7.99
CA LEU A 415 -22.99 10.39 -6.88
C LEU A 415 -23.40 11.69 -6.16
N PRO A 416 -23.20 11.78 -4.83
CA PRO A 416 -23.40 13.04 -4.13
C PRO A 416 -22.38 14.09 -4.60
N GLU A 417 -22.84 15.32 -4.79
CA GLU A 417 -21.97 16.46 -5.06
C GLU A 417 -21.26 16.89 -3.77
N LEU A 418 -19.97 16.59 -3.67
CA LEU A 418 -19.12 17.03 -2.56
C LEU A 418 -18.07 18.02 -3.08
N ASP A 419 -18.04 19.23 -2.53
CA ASP A 419 -17.04 20.26 -2.85
C ASP A 419 -15.72 19.96 -2.13
N ILE A 420 -14.90 19.11 -2.76
CA ILE A 420 -13.61 18.67 -2.22
C ILE A 420 -12.51 18.77 -3.28
N SER A 421 -11.32 19.21 -2.84
CA SER A 421 -10.14 19.33 -3.71
C SER A 421 -9.59 17.96 -4.09
N GLU A 422 -8.85 17.89 -5.20
CA GLU A 422 -8.19 16.64 -5.63
C GLU A 422 -7.23 16.05 -4.57
N GLU A 423 -6.53 16.90 -3.83
CA GLU A 423 -5.65 16.46 -2.74
C GLU A 423 -6.43 15.75 -1.61
N VAL A 424 -7.62 16.28 -1.27
CA VAL A 424 -8.50 15.68 -0.27
C VAL A 424 -9.08 14.38 -0.78
N LYS A 425 -9.47 14.30 -2.06
CA LYS A 425 -9.96 13.05 -2.68
C LYS A 425 -8.91 11.93 -2.59
N LEU A 426 -7.64 12.25 -2.83
CA LEU A 426 -6.52 11.31 -2.74
C LEU A 426 -6.19 10.87 -1.30
N SER A 427 -6.54 11.69 -0.31
CA SER A 427 -6.23 11.45 1.10
C SER A 427 -7.41 10.86 1.88
N SER A 428 -8.65 11.06 1.43
CA SER A 428 -9.86 10.55 2.07
C SER A 428 -10.12 9.10 1.69
N ALA A 429 -9.95 8.24 2.70
CA ALA A 429 -10.21 6.81 2.67
C ALA A 429 -11.65 6.46 2.28
N ASP A 430 -12.61 7.04 3.02
CA ASP A 430 -14.02 6.65 2.92
C ASP A 430 -14.61 7.22 1.62
N TYR A 431 -14.11 8.35 1.10
CA TYR A 431 -14.49 8.88 -0.20
C TYR A 431 -14.03 7.98 -1.36
N GLN A 432 -12.78 7.52 -1.35
CA GLN A 432 -12.29 6.60 -2.39
C GLN A 432 -13.08 5.28 -2.38
N ASP A 433 -13.35 4.71 -1.20
CA ASP A 433 -14.18 3.51 -1.08
C ASP A 433 -15.60 3.74 -1.59
N MET A 434 -16.20 4.90 -1.29
CA MET A 434 -17.52 5.27 -1.79
C MET A 434 -17.57 5.24 -3.31
N LEU A 435 -16.58 5.82 -3.99
CA LEU A 435 -16.50 5.83 -5.46
C LEU A 435 -16.36 4.42 -6.04
N VAL A 436 -15.51 3.58 -5.45
CA VAL A 436 -15.34 2.20 -5.93
C VAL A 436 -16.60 1.36 -5.73
N TYR A 437 -17.28 1.49 -4.59
CA TYR A 437 -18.54 0.78 -4.35
C TYR A 437 -19.68 1.30 -5.23
N HIS A 438 -19.73 2.60 -5.51
CA HIS A 438 -20.65 3.17 -6.49
C HIS A 438 -20.46 2.54 -7.86
N ALA A 439 -19.21 2.48 -8.36
CA ALA A 439 -18.90 1.84 -9.63
C ALA A 439 -19.26 0.34 -9.65
N LYS A 440 -19.05 -0.38 -8.54
CA LYS A 440 -19.50 -1.78 -8.39
C LYS A 440 -21.02 -1.91 -8.51
N VAL A 441 -21.79 -1.05 -7.85
CA VAL A 441 -23.25 -1.08 -7.98
C VAL A 441 -23.68 -0.72 -9.40
N ALA A 442 -23.12 0.37 -9.96
CA ALA A 442 -23.41 0.80 -11.32
C ALA A 442 -23.14 -0.31 -12.35
N SER A 443 -22.09 -1.12 -12.16
CA SER A 443 -21.77 -2.23 -13.08
C SER A 443 -22.86 -3.30 -13.20
N ILE A 444 -23.75 -3.41 -12.22
CA ILE A 444 -24.89 -4.34 -12.24
C ILE A 444 -25.97 -3.83 -13.22
N TYR A 445 -26.09 -2.52 -13.40
CA TYR A 445 -27.21 -1.88 -14.12
C TYR A 445 -26.79 -1.24 -15.44
N GLU A 446 -25.56 -0.77 -15.59
CA GLU A 446 -25.09 0.04 -16.73
C GLU A 446 -24.43 -0.76 -17.88
N GLU A 447 -24.54 -2.10 -17.91
CA GLU A 447 -23.90 -2.96 -18.93
C GLU A 447 -22.39 -2.72 -19.13
N LYS A 448 -21.72 -2.22 -18.09
CA LYS A 448 -20.28 -1.94 -18.06
C LYS A 448 -19.65 -2.60 -16.86
N GLU A 449 -18.40 -3.05 -16.98
CA GLU A 449 -17.65 -3.49 -15.82
C GLU A 449 -17.30 -2.32 -14.91
N ALA A 450 -17.26 -2.56 -13.59
CA ALA A 450 -16.87 -1.55 -12.62
C ALA A 450 -15.47 -0.96 -12.89
N PHE A 451 -14.57 -1.78 -13.44
CA PHE A 451 -13.25 -1.35 -13.88
C PHE A 451 -13.34 -0.25 -14.95
N ASP A 452 -14.14 -0.45 -16.00
CA ASP A 452 -14.27 0.52 -17.10
C ASP A 452 -15.00 1.78 -16.63
N ILE A 453 -16.00 1.65 -15.74
CA ILE A 453 -16.67 2.79 -15.11
C ILE A 453 -15.65 3.67 -14.38
N LEU A 454 -14.80 3.08 -13.54
CA LEU A 454 -13.75 3.81 -12.82
C LEU A 454 -12.71 4.41 -13.79
N PHE A 455 -12.37 3.67 -14.84
CA PHE A 455 -11.37 4.09 -15.81
C PHE A 455 -11.82 5.27 -16.67
N GLU A 456 -13.10 5.31 -17.04
CA GLU A 456 -13.71 6.32 -17.91
C GLU A 456 -14.14 7.58 -17.14
N ARG A 457 -14.71 7.42 -15.93
CA ARG A 457 -15.25 8.56 -15.15
C ARG A 457 -14.19 9.34 -14.38
N HIS A 458 -13.01 8.76 -14.18
CA HIS A 458 -11.93 9.39 -13.42
C HIS A 458 -10.66 9.49 -14.26
N SER A 459 -9.76 10.39 -13.89
CA SER A 459 -8.47 10.57 -14.56
C SER A 459 -7.37 10.91 -13.57
N GLY A 460 -6.12 10.98 -14.04
CA GLY A 460 -4.96 11.34 -13.23
C GLY A 460 -4.71 10.37 -12.06
N GLU A 461 -4.17 10.92 -10.97
CA GLU A 461 -3.80 10.16 -9.78
C GLU A 461 -5.00 9.56 -9.06
N LEU A 462 -6.15 10.24 -9.06
CA LEU A 462 -7.35 9.73 -8.42
C LEU A 462 -7.80 8.42 -9.09
N ARG A 463 -7.81 8.35 -10.43
CA ARG A 463 -8.10 7.09 -11.13
C ARG A 463 -7.14 5.98 -10.71
N ASN A 464 -5.84 6.28 -10.64
CA ASN A 464 -4.83 5.28 -10.27
C ASN A 464 -5.10 4.72 -8.87
N HIS A 465 -5.41 5.59 -7.90
CA HIS A 465 -5.80 5.19 -6.54
C HIS A 465 -7.06 4.32 -6.53
N LEU A 466 -8.11 4.73 -7.25
CA LEU A 466 -9.37 4.00 -7.32
C LEU A 466 -9.22 2.62 -7.96
N LEU A 467 -8.37 2.49 -8.99
CA LEU A 467 -8.09 1.20 -9.63
C LEU A 467 -7.29 0.29 -8.71
N ILE A 468 -6.28 0.82 -8.00
CA ILE A 468 -5.54 0.07 -6.97
C ILE A 468 -6.49 -0.39 -5.86
N ASN A 469 -7.40 0.47 -5.42
CA ASN A 469 -8.44 0.11 -4.47
C ASN A 469 -9.34 -0.99 -4.98
N PHE A 470 -9.85 -0.82 -6.21
CA PHE A 470 -10.70 -1.81 -6.87
C PHE A 470 -10.05 -3.20 -6.92
N PHE A 471 -8.77 -3.28 -7.30
CA PHE A 471 -8.03 -4.53 -7.22
C PHE A 471 -7.91 -5.01 -5.77
N GLY A 472 -7.60 -4.15 -4.82
CA GLY A 472 -7.52 -4.54 -3.41
C GLY A 472 -8.80 -5.06 -2.76
N LEU A 473 -9.97 -4.66 -3.27
CA LEU A 473 -11.27 -5.13 -2.80
C LEU A 473 -11.74 -6.43 -3.47
N GLY A 474 -11.15 -6.82 -4.60
CA GLY A 474 -11.78 -7.82 -5.45
C GLY A 474 -10.89 -8.52 -6.46
N PHE A 475 -9.56 -8.39 -6.36
CA PHE A 475 -8.56 -8.94 -7.27
C PHE A 475 -8.89 -10.37 -7.70
N LYS A 476 -9.13 -11.25 -6.74
CA LYS A 476 -9.39 -12.68 -6.97
C LYS A 476 -10.69 -12.99 -7.70
N HIS A 477 -11.62 -12.05 -7.78
CA HIS A 477 -12.91 -12.23 -8.41
C HIS A 477 -12.96 -11.60 -9.81
N GLN A 478 -11.88 -10.97 -10.26
CA GLN A 478 -11.85 -10.29 -11.55
C GLN A 478 -11.57 -11.27 -12.69
N LYS A 479 -12.51 -11.37 -13.63
CA LYS A 479 -12.24 -11.92 -14.96
C LYS A 479 -11.27 -10.97 -15.70
N ASP A 480 -10.44 -11.52 -16.58
CA ASP A 480 -9.48 -10.79 -17.43
C ASP A 480 -8.56 -9.83 -16.66
N ILE A 481 -8.13 -10.24 -15.47
CA ILE A 481 -7.34 -9.41 -14.57
C ILE A 481 -6.01 -8.96 -15.18
N ASP A 482 -5.33 -9.81 -15.95
CA ASP A 482 -4.06 -9.46 -16.59
C ASP A 482 -4.23 -8.32 -17.60
N PHE A 483 -5.33 -8.34 -18.37
CA PHE A 483 -5.66 -7.23 -19.26
C PHE A 483 -5.93 -5.95 -18.48
N LYS A 484 -6.73 -6.02 -17.41
CA LYS A 484 -7.05 -4.87 -16.56
C LYS A 484 -5.80 -4.26 -15.91
N LEU A 485 -4.93 -5.10 -15.35
CA LEU A 485 -3.66 -4.69 -14.74
C LEU A 485 -2.73 -4.04 -15.76
N ASN A 486 -2.54 -4.65 -16.94
CA ASN A 486 -1.71 -4.08 -17.99
C ASN A 486 -2.26 -2.74 -18.49
N LYS A 487 -3.58 -2.64 -18.71
CA LYS A 487 -4.25 -1.38 -19.07
C LYS A 487 -4.05 -0.30 -17.99
N THR A 488 -4.08 -0.66 -16.71
CA THR A 488 -3.74 0.27 -15.62
C THR A 488 -2.26 0.68 -15.66
N LEU A 489 -1.34 -0.28 -15.80
CA LEU A 489 0.11 -0.06 -15.85
C LEU A 489 0.56 0.89 -16.98
N GLU A 490 -0.18 0.96 -18.09
CA GLU A 490 0.07 1.91 -19.18
C GLU A 490 -0.15 3.38 -18.77
N HIS A 491 -0.97 3.63 -17.74
CA HIS A 491 -1.39 4.97 -17.32
C HIS A 491 -0.77 5.42 -16.00
N VAL A 492 -0.19 4.49 -15.25
CA VAL A 492 0.43 4.76 -13.96
C VAL A 492 1.85 5.29 -14.15
N THR A 493 2.10 6.46 -13.55
CA THR A 493 3.40 7.15 -13.64
C THR A 493 4.24 7.00 -12.38
N LYS A 494 3.62 6.85 -11.21
CA LYS A 494 4.32 6.70 -9.92
C LYS A 494 4.96 5.32 -9.75
N PRO A 495 6.27 5.24 -9.43
CA PRO A 495 6.96 3.96 -9.22
C PRO A 495 6.26 3.05 -8.20
N GLU A 496 5.79 3.60 -7.09
CA GLU A 496 5.12 2.87 -6.01
C GLU A 496 3.85 2.14 -6.47
N HIS A 497 3.02 2.80 -7.28
CA HIS A 497 1.83 2.21 -7.88
C HIS A 497 2.20 1.13 -8.90
N ARG A 498 3.25 1.35 -9.69
CA ARG A 498 3.71 0.38 -10.69
C ARG A 498 4.18 -0.90 -10.03
N VAL A 499 5.03 -0.79 -9.01
CA VAL A 499 5.53 -1.96 -8.26
C VAL A 499 4.38 -2.77 -7.70
N LEU A 500 3.38 -2.12 -7.11
CA LEU A 500 2.21 -2.81 -6.57
C LEU A 500 1.41 -3.57 -7.64
N LEU A 501 1.16 -2.94 -8.78
CA LEU A 501 0.42 -3.56 -9.88
C LEU A 501 1.22 -4.68 -10.57
N GLU A 502 2.54 -4.52 -10.69
CA GLU A 502 3.46 -5.54 -11.19
C GLU A 502 3.52 -6.73 -10.24
N GLU A 503 3.56 -6.52 -8.91
CA GLU A 503 3.43 -7.59 -7.91
C GLU A 503 2.12 -8.37 -8.06
N LEU A 504 1.01 -7.67 -8.28
CA LEU A 504 -0.28 -8.32 -8.50
C LEU A 504 -0.28 -9.16 -9.78
N LEU A 505 0.27 -8.61 -10.87
CA LEU A 505 0.39 -9.30 -12.15
C LEU A 505 1.26 -10.56 -12.01
N LEU A 506 2.40 -10.45 -11.33
CA LEU A 506 3.28 -11.58 -11.05
C LEU A 506 2.61 -12.63 -10.17
N SER A 507 1.87 -12.23 -9.14
CA SER A 507 1.13 -13.17 -8.29
C SER A 507 0.04 -13.95 -9.04
N ASN A 508 -0.45 -13.42 -10.17
CA ASN A 508 -1.40 -14.10 -11.04
C ASN A 508 -0.76 -14.74 -12.29
N ALA A 509 0.56 -14.67 -12.45
CA ALA A 509 1.22 -15.14 -13.67
C ALA A 509 0.96 -16.63 -13.89
N LEU A 510 0.16 -16.95 -14.91
CA LEU A 510 -0.18 -18.32 -15.26
C LEU A 510 1.05 -19.07 -15.79
N GLY A 511 1.12 -20.37 -15.52
CA GLY A 511 2.24 -21.24 -15.88
C GLY A 511 3.46 -21.12 -14.96
N GLN A 512 3.41 -20.32 -13.90
CA GLN A 512 4.49 -20.25 -12.91
C GLN A 512 4.45 -21.44 -11.95
N GLU A 513 5.63 -21.85 -11.47
CA GLU A 513 5.73 -22.82 -10.39
C GLU A 513 5.14 -22.24 -9.10
N LEU A 514 4.42 -23.09 -8.36
CA LEU A 514 3.87 -22.70 -7.07
C LEU A 514 4.98 -22.69 -5.99
N PRO A 515 4.94 -21.75 -5.02
CA PRO A 515 5.73 -21.87 -3.81
C PRO A 515 5.43 -23.19 -3.10
N GLU A 516 6.42 -23.72 -2.36
CA GLU A 516 6.23 -24.95 -1.59
C GLU A 516 5.01 -24.84 -0.67
N LEU A 517 4.09 -25.80 -0.82
CA LEU A 517 2.91 -25.93 0.01
C LEU A 517 2.94 -27.30 0.69
N LYS A 518 3.18 -27.28 2.01
CA LYS A 518 3.05 -28.43 2.89
C LYS A 518 1.75 -28.35 3.65
N MET A 519 1.04 -29.47 3.69
CA MET A 519 -0.30 -29.58 4.26
C MET A 519 -0.34 -30.76 5.22
N LYS A 520 -1.16 -30.66 6.26
CA LYS A 520 -1.40 -31.76 7.18
C LYS A 520 -2.70 -32.48 6.80
N SER A 521 -2.65 -33.79 6.61
CA SER A 521 -3.84 -34.62 6.33
C SER A 521 -4.67 -34.82 7.61
N ILE A 522 -5.87 -35.41 7.46
CA ILE A 522 -6.76 -35.69 8.60
C ILE A 522 -6.10 -36.64 9.62
N ASP A 523 -5.28 -37.57 9.14
CA ASP A 523 -4.53 -38.56 9.93
C ASP A 523 -3.26 -37.98 10.56
N GLY A 524 -2.91 -36.74 10.20
CA GLY A 524 -1.79 -35.99 10.76
C GLY A 524 -0.49 -36.11 9.99
N GLU A 525 -0.49 -36.80 8.86
CA GLU A 525 0.66 -36.88 7.95
C GLU A 525 0.90 -35.54 7.25
N THR A 526 2.17 -35.21 7.00
CA THR A 526 2.52 -34.03 6.20
C THR A 526 2.62 -34.44 4.75
N VAL A 527 1.80 -33.82 3.91
CA VAL A 527 1.71 -34.06 2.46
C VAL A 527 2.14 -32.79 1.73
N ALA A 528 3.06 -32.90 0.78
CA ALA A 528 3.42 -31.80 -0.10
C ALA A 528 2.49 -31.75 -1.33
N LEU A 529 2.20 -30.55 -1.83
CA LEU A 529 1.39 -30.38 -3.05
C LEU A 529 2.01 -31.12 -4.26
N ASP A 530 3.34 -31.20 -4.30
CA ASP A 530 4.11 -31.91 -5.33
C ASP A 530 3.81 -33.41 -5.41
N GLU A 531 3.28 -34.03 -4.35
CA GLU A 531 2.86 -35.44 -4.35
C GLU A 531 1.67 -35.70 -5.28
N PHE A 532 0.97 -34.63 -5.71
CA PHE A 532 -0.16 -34.68 -6.63
C PHE A 532 0.22 -34.37 -8.09
N LYS A 533 1.52 -34.21 -8.40
CA LYS A 533 1.98 -34.00 -9.78
C LYS A 533 1.47 -35.10 -10.72
N GLY A 534 1.09 -34.70 -11.94
CA GLY A 534 0.42 -35.53 -12.92
C GLY A 534 -1.11 -35.42 -12.92
N LYS A 535 -1.70 -34.76 -11.91
CA LYS A 535 -3.14 -34.48 -11.83
C LYS A 535 -3.41 -32.99 -11.93
N VAL A 536 -4.57 -32.62 -12.47
CA VAL A 536 -5.11 -31.26 -12.34
C VAL A 536 -5.71 -31.12 -10.95
N LEU A 537 -5.39 -30.03 -10.25
CA LEU A 537 -5.86 -29.80 -8.89
C LEU A 537 -6.74 -28.58 -8.80
N LEU A 538 -7.90 -28.73 -8.16
CA LEU A 538 -8.68 -27.62 -7.64
C LEU A 538 -8.39 -27.47 -6.15
N LEU A 539 -7.70 -26.40 -5.77
CA LEU A 539 -7.45 -26.04 -4.38
C LEU A 539 -8.58 -25.15 -3.87
N ASP A 540 -9.28 -25.58 -2.83
CA ASP A 540 -10.31 -24.80 -2.13
C ASP A 540 -9.84 -24.39 -0.74
N PHE A 541 -9.54 -23.10 -0.56
CA PHE A 541 -9.14 -22.55 0.73
C PHE A 541 -10.33 -22.00 1.51
N TRP A 542 -10.57 -22.52 2.72
CA TRP A 542 -11.73 -22.17 3.56
C TRP A 542 -11.43 -22.19 5.07
N PHE A 543 -12.37 -21.74 5.90
CA PHE A 543 -12.32 -21.85 7.38
C PHE A 543 -13.72 -22.06 7.98
N THR A 544 -13.81 -22.62 9.18
CA THR A 544 -15.10 -22.93 9.82
C THR A 544 -15.83 -21.66 10.29
N GLY A 545 -17.07 -21.48 9.84
CA GLY A 545 -17.88 -20.27 10.09
C GLY A 545 -17.93 -19.31 8.90
N CYS A 546 -17.27 -19.63 7.79
CA CYS A 546 -17.33 -18.88 6.55
C CYS A 546 -18.63 -19.17 5.78
N GLN A 547 -19.66 -18.32 5.93
CA GLN A 547 -20.94 -18.52 5.25
C GLN A 547 -20.82 -18.62 3.72
N PRO A 548 -20.00 -17.79 3.02
CA PRO A 548 -19.81 -17.94 1.58
C PRO A 548 -19.13 -19.27 1.19
N CYS A 549 -18.22 -19.80 2.02
CA CYS A 549 -17.56 -21.09 1.78
C CYS A 549 -18.58 -22.25 1.88
N LEU A 550 -19.47 -22.18 2.88
CA LEU A 550 -20.56 -23.14 3.04
C LEU A 550 -21.46 -23.19 1.79
N MET A 551 -21.81 -22.01 1.27
CA MET A 551 -22.62 -21.91 0.05
C MET A 551 -21.89 -22.46 -1.17
N LEU A 552 -20.64 -22.06 -1.38
CA LEU A 552 -19.82 -22.55 -2.50
C LEU A 552 -19.70 -24.09 -2.49
N TYR A 553 -19.44 -24.68 -1.33
CA TYR A 553 -19.38 -26.13 -1.22
C TYR A 553 -20.71 -26.79 -1.59
N LYS A 554 -21.82 -26.31 -1.05
CA LYS A 554 -23.16 -26.87 -1.28
C LYS A 554 -23.63 -26.75 -2.73
N THR A 555 -23.44 -25.59 -3.34
CA THR A 555 -23.98 -25.31 -4.67
C THR A 555 -23.05 -25.76 -5.80
N THR A 556 -21.75 -25.89 -5.52
CA THR A 556 -20.72 -26.05 -6.56
C THR A 556 -19.82 -27.24 -6.31
N LEU A 557 -19.02 -27.23 -5.22
CA LEU A 557 -17.94 -28.22 -5.06
C LEU A 557 -18.45 -29.63 -4.80
N LYS A 558 -19.56 -29.79 -4.06
CA LYS A 558 -20.16 -31.11 -3.81
C LYS A 558 -20.71 -31.73 -5.11
N PRO A 559 -21.59 -31.07 -5.89
CA PRO A 559 -21.99 -31.57 -7.20
C PRO A 559 -20.82 -31.78 -8.16
N LEU A 560 -19.81 -30.90 -8.13
CA LEU A 560 -18.62 -31.03 -8.97
C LEU A 560 -17.86 -32.32 -8.64
N LYS A 561 -17.66 -32.65 -7.36
CA LYS A 561 -17.04 -33.93 -6.95
C LYS A 561 -17.79 -35.13 -7.53
N GLU A 562 -19.12 -35.08 -7.56
CA GLU A 562 -19.94 -36.16 -8.13
C GLU A 562 -19.74 -36.28 -9.65
N ARG A 563 -19.67 -35.16 -10.39
CA ARG A 563 -19.39 -35.15 -11.83
C ARG A 563 -17.98 -35.65 -12.17
N LEU A 564 -17.00 -35.31 -11.34
CA LEU A 564 -15.60 -35.69 -11.52
C LEU A 564 -15.28 -37.12 -11.07
N ALA A 565 -16.21 -37.85 -10.44
CA ALA A 565 -15.94 -39.16 -9.83
C ALA A 565 -15.40 -40.23 -10.79
N SER A 566 -15.60 -40.06 -12.11
CA SER A 566 -15.08 -40.96 -13.15
C SER A 566 -13.78 -40.48 -13.81
N ILE A 567 -13.21 -39.37 -13.33
CA ILE A 567 -12.06 -38.69 -13.93
C ILE A 567 -10.88 -38.77 -12.95
N GLU A 568 -9.96 -39.71 -13.18
CA GLU A 568 -8.88 -40.05 -12.24
C GLU A 568 -7.74 -39.01 -12.17
N ASP A 569 -7.61 -38.15 -13.18
CA ASP A 569 -6.54 -37.14 -13.30
C ASP A 569 -6.98 -35.71 -12.92
N VAL A 570 -8.10 -35.58 -12.19
CA VAL A 570 -8.57 -34.31 -11.62
C VAL A 570 -8.93 -34.53 -10.15
N GLU A 571 -8.39 -33.70 -9.25
CA GLU A 571 -8.65 -33.80 -7.81
C GLU A 571 -9.08 -32.48 -7.19
N ILE A 572 -9.94 -32.55 -6.18
CA ILE A 572 -10.33 -31.40 -5.36
C ILE A 572 -9.65 -31.51 -4.00
N LEU A 573 -8.76 -30.58 -3.68
CA LEU A 573 -8.07 -30.50 -2.40
C LEU A 573 -8.75 -29.43 -1.53
N SER A 574 -9.42 -29.89 -0.46
CA SER A 574 -10.09 -28.99 0.49
C SER A 574 -9.10 -28.59 1.59
N ILE A 575 -8.67 -27.34 1.59
CA ILE A 575 -7.58 -26.82 2.43
C ILE A 575 -8.12 -25.84 3.46
N ASN A 576 -8.08 -26.22 4.73
CA ASN A 576 -8.50 -25.38 5.83
C ASN A 576 -7.33 -24.55 6.39
N VAL A 577 -7.60 -23.27 6.68
CA VAL A 577 -6.60 -22.27 7.07
C VAL A 577 -6.71 -21.82 8.54
N GLU A 578 -7.53 -22.50 9.33
CA GLU A 578 -7.91 -22.08 10.68
C GLU A 578 -6.77 -22.17 11.70
N SER A 579 -6.80 -21.36 12.75
CA SER A 579 -5.73 -21.42 13.76
C SER A 579 -5.78 -22.67 14.66
N SER A 580 -6.92 -23.35 14.76
CA SER A 580 -7.09 -24.59 15.56
C SER A 580 -7.34 -25.78 14.64
N GLU A 581 -6.45 -26.76 14.70
CA GLU A 581 -6.55 -28.02 13.98
C GLU A 581 -7.74 -28.87 14.47
N GLU A 582 -8.03 -28.85 15.78
CA GLU A 582 -9.13 -29.60 16.39
C GLU A 582 -10.48 -29.12 15.85
N ARG A 583 -10.64 -27.80 15.74
CA ARG A 583 -11.85 -27.19 15.17
C ARG A 583 -12.03 -27.58 13.70
N TRP A 584 -10.95 -27.61 12.93
CA TRP A 584 -10.97 -28.11 11.55
C TRP A 584 -11.39 -29.57 11.49
N LYS A 585 -10.76 -30.48 12.25
CA LYS A 585 -11.10 -31.92 12.26
C LYS A 585 -12.57 -32.15 12.58
N LYS A 586 -13.08 -31.46 13.60
CA LYS A 586 -14.51 -31.48 13.92
C LYS A 586 -15.35 -31.01 12.72
N SER A 587 -14.99 -29.89 12.09
CA SER A 587 -15.72 -29.36 10.94
C SER A 587 -15.71 -30.29 9.72
N VAL A 588 -14.65 -31.05 9.50
CA VAL A 588 -14.60 -32.11 8.45
C VAL A 588 -15.60 -33.22 8.78
N SER A 589 -15.60 -33.71 10.04
CA SER A 589 -16.53 -34.76 10.47
C SER A 589 -18.01 -34.36 10.35
N GLU A 590 -18.31 -33.06 10.49
CA GLU A 590 -19.67 -32.52 10.32
C GLU A 590 -20.11 -32.45 8.84
N GLY A 591 -19.18 -32.54 7.88
CA GLY A 591 -19.49 -32.61 6.45
C GLY A 591 -20.07 -31.33 5.83
N LYS A 592 -20.04 -30.19 6.55
CA LYS A 592 -20.73 -28.95 6.14
C LYS A 592 -20.00 -28.19 5.04
N TYR A 593 -18.68 -28.15 5.10
CA TYR A 593 -17.82 -27.36 4.20
C TYR A 593 -17.03 -28.22 3.21
N THR A 594 -16.99 -29.52 3.46
CA THR A 594 -16.21 -30.51 2.71
C THR A 594 -16.78 -31.89 3.00
N SER A 595 -16.46 -32.89 2.16
CA SER A 595 -16.83 -34.28 2.37
C SER A 595 -15.81 -34.95 3.30
N PRO A 596 -16.22 -35.72 4.33
CA PRO A 596 -15.29 -36.47 5.18
C PRO A 596 -14.40 -37.44 4.40
N GLU A 597 -14.90 -37.97 3.28
CA GLU A 597 -14.22 -38.91 2.39
C GLU A 597 -13.38 -38.20 1.31
N GLY A 598 -13.29 -36.87 1.33
CA GLY A 598 -12.48 -36.10 0.39
C GLY A 598 -11.03 -35.92 0.84
N HIS A 599 -10.22 -35.33 -0.05
CA HIS A 599 -8.88 -34.85 0.30
C HIS A 599 -8.98 -33.61 1.19
N ASN A 600 -8.84 -33.81 2.50
CA ASN A 600 -8.96 -32.77 3.51
C ASN A 600 -7.58 -32.46 4.10
N PHE A 601 -7.21 -31.18 4.02
CA PHE A 601 -5.90 -30.69 4.39
C PHE A 601 -5.96 -29.47 5.32
N TYR A 602 -4.91 -29.29 6.10
CA TYR A 602 -4.77 -28.19 7.05
C TYR A 602 -3.41 -27.50 6.91
N ILE A 603 -3.42 -26.16 6.86
CA ILE A 603 -2.20 -25.33 6.81
C ILE A 603 -2.11 -24.30 7.93
N GLY A 604 -3.25 -23.99 8.56
CA GLY A 604 -3.37 -22.98 9.61
C GLY A 604 -2.94 -21.56 9.21
N LYS A 605 -2.76 -20.69 10.22
CA LYS A 605 -2.25 -19.30 10.10
C LYS A 605 -3.05 -18.34 9.21
N ARG A 606 -4.21 -18.73 8.68
CA ARG A 606 -5.07 -17.92 7.82
C ARG A 606 -4.24 -17.18 6.75
N THR A 607 -4.44 -15.87 6.61
CA THR A 607 -3.79 -15.01 5.62
C THR A 607 -2.28 -14.82 5.87
N GLU A 608 -1.76 -15.22 7.04
CA GLU A 608 -0.34 -15.13 7.38
C GLU A 608 0.48 -16.32 6.87
N HIS A 609 -0.19 -17.38 6.38
CA HIS A 609 0.52 -18.52 5.80
C HIS A 609 1.37 -18.08 4.59
N PRO A 610 2.67 -18.43 4.49
CA PRO A 610 3.55 -17.93 3.43
C PRO A 610 3.02 -18.13 2.01
N PHE A 611 2.43 -19.30 1.73
CA PHE A 611 1.80 -19.59 0.44
C PHE A 611 0.65 -18.62 0.14
N LEU A 612 -0.23 -18.38 1.11
CA LEU A 612 -1.37 -17.47 0.95
C LEU A 612 -0.91 -16.01 0.84
N LYS A 613 0.13 -15.62 1.58
CA LYS A 613 0.73 -14.29 1.51
C LYS A 613 1.37 -14.01 0.15
N HIS A 614 2.03 -15.02 -0.45
CA HIS A 614 2.60 -14.91 -1.80
C HIS A 614 1.52 -14.53 -2.83
N TYR A 615 0.37 -15.20 -2.76
CA TYR A 615 -0.79 -14.94 -3.62
C TYR A 615 -1.72 -13.82 -3.12
N LYS A 616 -1.27 -13.02 -2.15
CA LYS A 616 -2.05 -11.91 -1.54
C LYS A 616 -3.46 -12.35 -1.12
N VAL A 617 -3.58 -13.54 -0.55
CA VAL A 617 -4.86 -14.14 -0.17
C VAL A 617 -5.34 -13.57 1.17
N ASN A 618 -6.32 -12.65 1.10
CA ASN A 618 -6.87 -11.97 2.29
C ASN A 618 -8.35 -12.27 2.59
N GLY A 619 -8.99 -13.13 1.81
CA GLY A 619 -10.41 -13.46 1.94
C GLY A 619 -10.70 -14.86 1.42
N PHE A 620 -11.79 -15.45 1.92
CA PHE A 620 -12.20 -16.83 1.64
C PHE A 620 -13.71 -16.89 1.30
N PRO A 621 -14.16 -17.83 0.45
CA PRO A 621 -13.38 -18.90 -0.16
C PRO A 621 -12.45 -18.41 -1.29
N THR A 622 -11.32 -19.09 -1.46
CA THR A 622 -10.39 -18.86 -2.57
C THR A 622 -10.20 -20.16 -3.32
N LEU A 623 -10.42 -20.14 -4.64
CA LEU A 623 -10.17 -21.26 -5.52
C LEU A 623 -8.88 -21.01 -6.32
N MET A 624 -8.11 -22.06 -6.56
CA MET A 624 -6.95 -22.07 -7.43
C MET A 624 -6.92 -23.37 -8.22
N VAL A 625 -6.64 -23.27 -9.52
CA VAL A 625 -6.43 -24.44 -10.39
C VAL A 625 -4.94 -24.58 -10.68
N VAL A 626 -4.43 -25.79 -10.50
CA VAL A 626 -3.05 -26.18 -10.79
C VAL A 626 -3.08 -27.23 -11.89
N ASP A 627 -2.21 -27.10 -12.88
CA ASP A 627 -2.10 -28.07 -13.97
C ASP A 627 -1.31 -29.34 -13.55
N LYS A 628 -1.19 -30.29 -14.48
CA LYS A 628 -0.51 -31.58 -14.27
C LYS A 628 0.98 -31.44 -13.99
N ASP A 629 1.62 -30.34 -14.39
CA ASP A 629 3.03 -30.06 -14.12
C ASP A 629 3.24 -29.47 -12.71
N GLY A 630 2.16 -29.14 -11.99
CA GLY A 630 2.23 -28.43 -10.73
C GLY A 630 2.40 -26.92 -10.88
N LYS A 631 1.98 -26.34 -12.02
CA LYS A 631 2.03 -24.91 -12.30
C LYS A 631 0.66 -24.27 -12.17
N LEU A 632 0.65 -22.96 -11.94
CA LEU A 632 -0.58 -22.21 -11.76
C LEU A 632 -1.37 -22.12 -13.07
N TYR A 633 -2.56 -22.72 -13.13
CA TYR A 633 -3.43 -22.67 -14.30
C TYR A 633 -4.49 -21.57 -14.21
N SER A 634 -5.07 -21.37 -13.03
CA SER A 634 -6.04 -20.32 -12.78
C SER A 634 -6.05 -19.91 -11.32
N PHE A 635 -6.21 -18.62 -11.04
CA PHE A 635 -6.29 -18.10 -9.68
C PHE A 635 -7.31 -16.96 -9.57
N ALA A 636 -6.92 -15.76 -9.96
CA ALA A 636 -7.84 -14.63 -9.97
C ALA A 636 -8.84 -14.79 -11.13
N GLY A 637 -10.13 -14.65 -10.79
CA GLY A 637 -11.22 -14.88 -11.74
C GLY A 637 -11.65 -16.33 -11.88
N THR A 638 -11.10 -17.26 -11.08
CA THR A 638 -11.56 -18.66 -11.07
C THR A 638 -13.08 -18.71 -10.86
N PRO A 639 -13.84 -19.33 -11.78
CA PRO A 639 -15.29 -19.35 -11.72
C PRO A 639 -15.78 -20.12 -10.49
N ARG A 640 -16.95 -19.72 -10.00
CA ARG A 640 -17.65 -20.37 -8.89
C ARG A 640 -18.96 -21.01 -9.32
N ASP A 641 -19.34 -20.81 -10.57
CA ASP A 641 -20.44 -21.55 -11.17
C ASP A 641 -19.98 -22.97 -11.49
N LEU A 642 -20.87 -23.95 -11.30
CA LEU A 642 -20.56 -25.37 -11.44
C LEU A 642 -20.11 -25.71 -12.87
N ASP A 643 -20.86 -25.25 -13.87
CA ASP A 643 -20.62 -25.60 -15.26
C ASP A 643 -19.38 -24.86 -15.80
N GLU A 644 -19.20 -23.58 -15.44
CA GLU A 644 -17.98 -22.84 -15.80
C GLU A 644 -16.72 -23.45 -15.17
N LEU A 645 -16.81 -23.89 -13.90
CA LEU A 645 -15.67 -24.47 -13.18
C LEU A 645 -15.31 -25.86 -13.70
N GLU A 646 -16.29 -26.71 -13.97
CA GLU A 646 -16.04 -28.01 -14.62
C GLU A 646 -15.35 -27.84 -15.97
N ARG A 647 -15.85 -26.93 -16.81
CA ARG A 647 -15.23 -26.64 -18.11
C ARG A 647 -13.78 -26.21 -17.95
N LEU A 648 -13.48 -25.30 -17.01
CA LEU A 648 -12.11 -24.84 -16.76
C LEU A 648 -11.18 -26.00 -16.36
N LEU A 649 -11.64 -26.91 -15.51
CA LEU A 649 -10.85 -28.09 -15.11
C LEU A 649 -10.61 -29.05 -16.29
N MET A 650 -11.60 -29.23 -17.16
CA MET A 650 -11.43 -30.04 -18.38
C MET A 650 -10.48 -29.39 -19.38
N GLU A 651 -10.51 -28.06 -19.50
CA GLU A 651 -9.53 -27.32 -20.31
C GLU A 651 -8.10 -27.52 -19.76
N ALA A 652 -7.91 -27.33 -18.45
CA ALA A 652 -6.62 -27.54 -17.80
C ALA A 652 -6.07 -28.96 -18.03
N ARG A 653 -6.97 -29.95 -18.00
CA ARG A 653 -6.65 -31.37 -18.20
C ARG A 653 -6.12 -31.69 -19.60
N ASN A 654 -6.60 -30.95 -20.60
CA ASN A 654 -6.32 -31.18 -22.02
C ASN A 654 -5.09 -30.42 -22.53
N ILE A 655 -4.40 -29.67 -21.66
CA ILE A 655 -3.15 -29.00 -22.00
C ILE A 655 -2.02 -30.04 -21.97
N ASN A 656 -1.32 -30.13 -23.10
CA ASN A 656 -0.19 -31.04 -23.32
C ASN A 656 1.11 -30.51 -22.75
#